data_AF-A0A5C6CN52-F1
#
_entry.id   AF-A0A5C6CN52-F1
#
_cell.length_a   1.000
_cell.length_b   1.000
_cell.length_c   1.000
_cell.angle_alpha   90.00
_cell.angle_beta   90.00
_cell.angle_gamma   90.00
#
_symmetry.space_group_name_H-M   'P 1'
#
loop_
_entity.id
_entity.type
_entity.pdbx_description
1 polymer ?
#
loop_
_entity_poly.entity_id
_entity_poly.type
_entity_poly.pdbx_seq_one_letter_code
_entity_poly.pdbx_strand_id
1 'polypeptide(L)'
;MPRYLDPSLKLSMLAIVALATLAGIAQPLRGDQGDAISPHDAIPHPTTEAENQTDPYQFQWWTAAVANPIMPQPHWVSFDLNTVLLDTLTHSPRIQSVSSRTSVALEKITQQDAAFDSKLLLETKGGLTNDPVGSTLTTGGPNRLKQESLGVSAGVAKTTRSGSVWDLSQELGTLDSNSLFFDPSNQGNSRLSLSLTRPLLARGGQVYTERLLTQARIDAGVSWQEMRRQIEQRIADVMTAYWQLYELRCHFLQQQKLLERGQEIERIIVGRSDFDSSRIELAKVRGRLARRMDQIISAEANVRRQQARLAMLIGRQELMTAENGLEMIPLDPPLAASLQWTLRDAVLKGIENRPEVRAAAKELESAALSIRITRNQLLPELNAVFDAYLAGLTGNNASFRAFGKQFTEGGPGLSVALQYEMPQGNRYARARHREATHWYRQKSEELRETMQVTRAEIETALIDVQTTIAQHQSKRQTVIAASDEETVLTERWMMLGGDGARVGVVLENLLDAQQRRSDAEREWVSTQVNYLVSLVELERAMGNLLVHENISTVRSPGQTRVDTFRTPDANGLPVVTEPTPVLMNASPPVSASPPPSLRSGEIIETMSEPSSTSGKPPSLPRRLKVLLFGNDPVQSGLIEANHKQGTEA
;
A
#
# COMPACT_ATOMS: atom_id res chain seq x y z
N MET A 1 -32.75 32.14 35.51
CA MET A 1 -32.78 33.62 35.61
C MET A 1 -31.38 34.12 35.98
N PRO A 2 -30.90 35.27 35.46
CA PRO A 2 -30.20 35.25 34.16
C PRO A 2 -28.94 36.15 34.08
N ARG A 3 -28.34 36.15 32.87
CA ARG A 3 -27.54 37.20 32.19
C ARG A 3 -26.07 37.41 32.60
N TYR A 4 -25.17 37.04 31.68
CA TYR A 4 -24.53 38.03 30.81
C TYR A 4 -24.50 37.53 29.35
N LEU A 5 -25.03 38.36 28.45
CA LEU A 5 -24.91 38.37 26.99
C LEU A 5 -23.50 38.89 26.63
N ASP A 6 -22.85 38.61 25.49
CA ASP A 6 -23.32 38.72 24.12
C ASP A 6 -22.51 37.87 23.09
N PRO A 7 -23.04 37.65 21.86
CA PRO A 7 -22.56 36.72 20.84
C PRO A 7 -22.02 37.41 19.55
N SER A 8 -21.33 36.64 18.69
CA SER A 8 -21.33 36.72 17.20
C SER A 8 -20.27 35.75 16.64
N LEU A 9 -20.62 34.52 16.27
CA LEU A 9 -21.00 34.03 14.93
C LEU A 9 -20.03 34.34 13.76
N LYS A 10 -19.36 33.25 13.34
CA LYS A 10 -19.11 32.77 11.96
C LYS A 10 -18.05 33.44 11.06
N LEU A 11 -17.10 32.57 10.66
CA LEU A 11 -16.55 32.33 9.30
C LEU A 11 -16.31 33.53 8.37
N SER A 12 -15.07 33.72 7.93
CA SER A 12 -14.58 33.36 6.57
C SER A 12 -13.32 34.14 6.16
N MET A 13 -12.48 33.45 5.36
CA MET A 13 -11.63 33.93 4.26
C MET A 13 -10.60 35.07 4.41
N LEU A 14 -9.37 34.70 4.01
CA LEU A 14 -8.42 35.38 3.10
C LEU A 14 -8.38 36.92 2.96
N ALA A 15 -7.13 37.40 2.96
CA ALA A 15 -6.52 38.38 2.05
C ALA A 15 -6.16 39.79 2.60
N ILE A 16 -4.84 40.03 2.61
CA ILE A 16 -4.10 41.24 2.14
C ILE A 16 -4.24 42.55 2.93
N VAL A 17 -3.11 43.18 3.27
CA VAL A 17 -2.69 44.59 2.95
C VAL A 17 -1.66 45.13 3.97
N ALA A 18 -0.50 45.56 3.47
CA ALA A 18 0.27 46.77 3.88
C ALA A 18 1.38 46.94 2.82
N LEU A 19 1.34 47.79 1.78
CA LEU A 19 1.09 49.23 1.61
C LEU A 19 2.23 50.12 2.12
N ALA A 20 3.08 50.57 1.19
CA ALA A 20 3.80 51.84 1.24
C ALA A 20 4.15 52.31 -0.19
N THR A 21 3.48 53.38 -0.60
CA THR A 21 3.69 54.21 -1.80
C THR A 21 4.59 55.40 -1.49
N LEU A 22 5.49 55.82 -2.41
CA LEU A 22 5.58 57.20 -2.97
C LEU A 22 6.83 57.44 -3.85
N ALA A 23 6.56 58.01 -5.05
CA ALA A 23 7.27 59.01 -5.87
C ALA A 23 8.83 58.97 -6.02
N GLY A 24 9.46 59.26 -7.17
CA GLY A 24 9.05 59.81 -8.46
C GLY A 24 10.28 60.40 -9.21
N ILE A 25 10.09 60.79 -10.47
CA ILE A 25 10.87 61.74 -11.32
C ILE A 25 11.96 61.15 -12.25
N ALA A 26 11.67 61.07 -13.56
CA ALA A 26 12.19 61.94 -14.63
C ALA A 26 12.14 61.29 -16.05
N GLN A 27 11.35 61.89 -16.94
CA GLN A 27 11.42 61.84 -18.43
C GLN A 27 12.53 62.83 -18.93
N PRO A 28 12.91 62.99 -20.25
CA PRO A 28 11.98 63.02 -21.41
C PRO A 28 12.45 62.80 -22.90
N LEU A 29 11.45 62.64 -23.79
CA LEU A 29 11.17 63.30 -25.10
C LEU A 29 11.64 62.83 -26.51
N ARG A 30 10.70 63.09 -27.47
CA ARG A 30 10.70 63.25 -28.97
C ARG A 30 10.47 61.98 -29.83
N GLY A 31 9.48 61.86 -30.75
CA GLY A 31 8.75 62.78 -31.66
C GLY A 31 9.46 62.77 -33.04
N ASP A 32 8.90 62.58 -34.24
CA ASP A 32 7.58 62.77 -34.87
C ASP A 32 7.57 62.09 -36.28
N GLN A 33 6.44 62.11 -37.01
CA GLN A 33 6.16 61.49 -38.32
C GLN A 33 6.93 62.03 -39.55
N GLY A 34 6.96 61.27 -40.67
CA GLY A 34 7.32 61.78 -42.02
C GLY A 34 7.34 60.73 -43.15
N ASP A 35 6.85 61.14 -44.32
CA ASP A 35 6.46 60.41 -45.55
C ASP A 35 7.54 59.73 -46.42
N ALA A 36 7.02 58.97 -47.40
CA ALA A 36 7.62 58.14 -48.45
C ALA A 36 8.69 58.75 -49.39
N ILE A 37 9.51 57.87 -50.00
CA ILE A 37 10.08 57.87 -51.39
C ILE A 37 10.75 56.49 -51.67
N SER A 38 10.44 55.84 -52.81
CA SER A 38 11.09 54.60 -53.38
C SER A 38 12.35 54.94 -54.22
N PRO A 39 13.05 54.05 -55.00
CA PRO A 39 13.05 52.56 -55.18
C PRO A 39 14.49 51.92 -55.27
N HIS A 40 14.56 50.63 -55.66
CA HIS A 40 15.75 49.76 -55.96
C HIS A 40 16.52 49.26 -54.73
N ASP A 41 16.83 47.97 -54.53
CA ASP A 41 17.21 46.90 -55.46
C ASP A 41 16.57 45.54 -55.15
N ALA A 42 16.35 44.77 -56.22
CA ALA A 42 15.93 43.39 -56.19
C ALA A 42 17.12 42.46 -55.86
N ILE A 43 16.97 41.64 -54.83
CA ILE A 43 17.77 40.42 -54.62
C ILE A 43 16.81 39.24 -54.70
N PRO A 44 17.06 38.23 -55.54
CA PRO A 44 16.11 37.19 -55.86
C PRO A 44 15.84 36.30 -54.64
N HIS A 45 14.57 35.97 -54.43
CA HIS A 45 14.14 34.88 -53.54
C HIS A 45 14.83 33.58 -53.99
N PRO A 46 15.49 32.82 -53.10
CA PRO A 46 15.74 31.42 -53.39
C PRO A 46 14.37 30.74 -53.48
N THR A 47 14.12 30.17 -54.65
CA THR A 47 13.07 29.19 -54.90
C THR A 47 13.00 28.25 -53.71
N THR A 48 11.84 28.21 -53.05
CA THR A 48 11.51 27.19 -52.06
C THR A 48 11.50 25.85 -52.79
N GLU A 49 12.67 25.22 -52.90
CA GLU A 49 12.74 23.78 -53.03
C GLU A 49 12.03 23.25 -51.80
N ALA A 50 10.85 22.70 -52.03
CA ALA A 50 10.16 21.89 -51.04
C ALA A 50 11.11 20.74 -50.70
N GLU A 51 11.92 20.92 -49.66
CA GLU A 51 12.52 19.81 -48.93
C GLU A 51 11.37 18.89 -48.58
N ASN A 52 11.34 17.76 -49.28
CA ASN A 52 10.52 16.63 -48.97
C ASN A 52 10.91 16.25 -47.52
N GLN A 53 10.22 16.79 -46.52
CA GLN A 53 10.43 16.46 -45.11
C GLN A 53 9.95 15.02 -44.94
N THR A 54 10.81 14.07 -45.29
CA THR A 54 10.68 12.67 -44.91
C THR A 54 10.52 12.63 -43.40
N ASP A 55 9.41 12.06 -42.94
CA ASP A 55 9.11 11.86 -41.53
C ASP A 55 10.37 11.32 -40.81
N PRO A 56 10.92 12.04 -39.81
CA PRO A 56 12.16 11.65 -39.13
C PRO A 56 12.08 10.27 -38.45
N TYR A 57 10.89 9.66 -38.39
CA TYR A 57 10.58 8.36 -37.82
C TYR A 57 10.02 7.34 -38.83
N GLN A 58 10.19 7.55 -40.14
CA GLN A 58 9.69 6.65 -41.18
C GLN A 58 10.16 5.18 -41.04
N PHE A 59 11.25 4.92 -40.32
CA PHE A 59 11.75 3.58 -40.01
C PHE A 59 10.88 2.79 -39.01
N GLN A 60 9.97 3.45 -38.27
CA GLN A 60 9.13 2.84 -37.22
C GLN A 60 7.84 2.22 -37.75
N TRP A 61 7.97 1.33 -38.73
CA TRP A 61 6.83 0.68 -39.40
C TRP A 61 5.91 -0.14 -38.47
N TRP A 62 6.39 -0.53 -37.28
CA TRP A 62 5.63 -1.31 -36.30
C TRP A 62 4.65 -0.50 -35.46
N THR A 63 4.79 0.83 -35.37
CA THR A 63 3.99 1.69 -34.45
C THR A 63 2.48 1.51 -34.61
N ALA A 64 1.98 1.50 -35.85
CA ALA A 64 0.57 1.24 -36.13
C ALA A 64 0.18 -0.23 -35.93
N ALA A 65 1.11 -1.18 -36.15
CA ALA A 65 0.84 -2.61 -36.05
C ALA A 65 0.72 -3.08 -34.58
N VAL A 66 1.48 -2.48 -33.66
CA VAL A 66 1.49 -2.85 -32.23
C VAL A 66 0.14 -2.64 -31.55
N ALA A 67 -0.61 -1.64 -32.01
CA ALA A 67 -1.95 -1.30 -31.51
C ALA A 67 -3.06 -2.27 -32.02
N ASN A 68 -2.73 -3.20 -32.91
CA ASN A 68 -3.65 -4.23 -33.40
C ASN A 68 -3.36 -5.58 -32.72
N PRO A 69 -4.30 -6.54 -32.74
CA PRO A 69 -4.04 -7.90 -32.29
C PRO A 69 -2.93 -8.55 -33.12
N ILE A 70 -1.89 -9.08 -32.46
CA ILE A 70 -0.72 -9.70 -33.10
C ILE A 70 -0.64 -11.21 -32.85
N MET A 71 -1.43 -11.73 -31.90
CA MET A 71 -1.47 -13.14 -31.56
C MET A 71 -2.70 -13.83 -32.17
N PRO A 72 -2.67 -15.16 -32.36
CA PRO A 72 -3.80 -15.93 -32.90
C PRO A 72 -4.99 -16.07 -31.94
N GLN A 73 -5.04 -15.28 -30.87
CA GLN A 73 -6.06 -15.41 -29.81
C GLN A 73 -7.39 -14.77 -30.24
N PRO A 74 -8.55 -15.37 -29.86
CA PRO A 74 -9.87 -14.88 -30.30
C PRO A 74 -10.34 -13.63 -29.55
N HIS A 75 -9.82 -13.35 -28.35
CA HIS A 75 -10.22 -12.21 -27.53
C HIS A 75 -9.03 -11.30 -27.24
N TRP A 76 -9.29 -10.00 -27.22
CA TRP A 76 -8.30 -8.98 -26.91
C TRP A 76 -8.93 -7.85 -26.12
N VAL A 77 -8.14 -7.19 -25.29
CA VAL A 77 -8.52 -5.96 -24.59
C VAL A 77 -7.41 -4.95 -24.77
N SER A 78 -7.78 -3.75 -25.20
CA SER A 78 -6.89 -2.62 -25.28
C SER A 78 -6.98 -1.77 -24.01
N PHE A 79 -5.84 -1.26 -23.57
CA PHE A 79 -5.76 -0.40 -22.39
C PHE A 79 -4.80 0.76 -22.68
N ASP A 80 -5.14 1.94 -22.17
CA ASP A 80 -4.20 3.01 -21.95
C ASP A 80 -3.63 2.92 -20.52
N LEU A 81 -2.51 3.59 -20.28
CA LEU A 81 -1.80 3.60 -19.00
C LEU A 81 -2.70 4.11 -17.88
N ASN A 82 -3.53 5.12 -18.18
CA ASN A 82 -4.47 5.70 -17.22
C ASN A 82 -5.51 4.67 -16.74
N THR A 83 -6.11 3.91 -17.66
CA THR A 83 -7.07 2.85 -17.29
C THR A 83 -6.39 1.76 -16.47
N VAL A 84 -5.18 1.34 -16.86
CA VAL A 84 -4.41 0.33 -16.11
C VAL A 84 -4.11 0.79 -14.69
N LEU A 85 -3.73 2.06 -14.51
CA LEU A 85 -3.48 2.64 -13.19
C LEU A 85 -4.75 2.71 -12.34
N LEU A 86 -5.88 3.13 -12.93
CA LEU A 86 -7.16 3.19 -12.23
C LEU A 86 -7.64 1.79 -11.81
N ASP A 87 -7.55 0.82 -12.71
CA ASP A 87 -7.88 -0.59 -12.42
C ASP A 87 -6.98 -1.15 -11.33
N THR A 88 -5.69 -0.78 -11.31
CA THR A 88 -4.76 -1.19 -10.26
C THR A 88 -5.14 -0.59 -8.91
N LEU A 89 -5.44 0.72 -8.84
CA LEU A 89 -5.81 1.38 -7.58
C LEU A 89 -7.07 0.77 -6.95
N THR A 90 -7.99 0.29 -7.79
CA THR A 90 -9.29 -0.26 -7.36
C THR A 90 -9.20 -1.75 -7.02
N HIS A 91 -8.55 -2.55 -7.87
CA HIS A 91 -8.59 -4.01 -7.78
C HIS A 91 -7.34 -4.63 -7.14
N SER A 92 -6.20 -3.94 -7.08
CA SER A 92 -4.95 -4.56 -6.65
C SER A 92 -5.01 -5.04 -5.19
N PRO A 93 -4.87 -6.35 -4.91
CA PRO A 93 -4.90 -6.88 -3.54
C PRO A 93 -3.79 -6.30 -2.67
N ARG A 94 -2.65 -5.92 -3.29
CA ARG A 94 -1.55 -5.29 -2.56
C ARG A 94 -1.96 -3.93 -2.01
N ILE A 95 -2.58 -3.08 -2.82
CA ILE A 95 -3.03 -1.75 -2.38
C ILE A 95 -4.09 -1.87 -1.29
N GLN A 96 -5.07 -2.77 -1.48
CA GLN A 96 -6.12 -3.02 -0.49
C GLN A 96 -5.56 -3.51 0.86
N SER A 97 -4.58 -4.42 0.84
CA SER A 97 -3.91 -4.93 2.05
C SER A 97 -3.20 -3.83 2.83
N VAL A 98 -2.51 -2.94 2.13
CA VAL A 98 -1.70 -1.88 2.74
C VAL A 98 -2.57 -0.74 3.26
N SER A 99 -3.64 -0.39 2.54
CA SER A 99 -4.69 0.51 3.05
C SER A 99 -5.30 -0.05 4.34
N SER A 100 -5.67 -1.33 4.36
CA SER A 100 -6.24 -1.99 5.54
C SER A 100 -5.29 -1.96 6.74
N ARG A 101 -3.99 -2.19 6.54
CA ARG A 101 -2.98 -2.10 7.60
C ARG A 101 -2.93 -0.69 8.21
N THR A 102 -3.02 0.33 7.38
CA THR A 102 -3.01 1.73 7.82
C THR A 102 -4.30 2.09 8.56
N SER A 103 -5.45 1.61 8.09
CA SER A 103 -6.72 1.70 8.83
C SER A 103 -6.61 1.07 10.22
N VAL A 104 -6.00 -0.12 10.35
CA VAL A 104 -5.76 -0.74 11.67
C VAL A 104 -4.88 0.14 12.56
N ALA A 105 -3.82 0.74 12.02
CA ALA A 105 -2.96 1.64 12.78
C ALA A 105 -3.72 2.91 13.25
N LEU A 106 -4.62 3.44 12.44
CA LEU A 106 -5.49 4.55 12.80
C LEU A 106 -6.50 4.17 13.89
N GLU A 107 -7.07 2.96 13.84
CA GLU A 107 -7.99 2.48 14.88
C GLU A 107 -7.27 2.28 16.23
N LYS A 108 -5.98 1.98 16.23
CA LYS A 108 -5.20 1.98 17.49
C LYS A 108 -5.19 3.35 18.16
N ILE A 109 -5.28 4.46 17.43
CA ILE A 109 -5.43 5.80 18.03
C ILE A 109 -6.73 5.85 18.83
N THR A 110 -7.85 5.44 18.23
CA THR A 110 -9.16 5.39 18.90
C THR A 110 -9.11 4.48 20.12
N GLN A 111 -8.47 3.31 20.02
CA GLN A 111 -8.30 2.40 21.16
C GLN A 111 -7.51 3.03 22.31
N GLN A 112 -6.43 3.77 22.01
CA GLN A 112 -5.66 4.47 23.05
C GLN A 112 -6.40 5.69 23.59
N ASP A 113 -7.25 6.34 22.80
CA ASP A 113 -8.07 7.47 23.24
C ASP A 113 -9.23 7.01 24.14
N ALA A 114 -9.83 5.85 23.84
CA ALA A 114 -10.87 5.22 24.64
C ALA A 114 -10.39 4.80 26.05
N ALA A 115 -9.08 4.77 26.30
CA ALA A 115 -8.55 4.60 27.65
C ALA A 115 -8.99 5.71 28.62
N PHE A 116 -9.44 6.86 28.10
CA PHE A 116 -9.97 8.01 28.84
C PHE A 116 -11.49 8.05 28.90
N ASP A 117 -12.19 7.04 28.35
CA ASP A 117 -13.65 6.95 28.44
C ASP A 117 -14.09 6.58 29.86
N SER A 118 -15.31 6.99 30.21
CA SER A 118 -15.94 6.59 31.47
C SER A 118 -16.30 5.12 31.44
N LYS A 119 -15.90 4.39 32.48
CA LYS A 119 -16.23 2.99 32.71
C LYS A 119 -17.40 2.90 33.67
N LEU A 120 -18.37 2.06 33.32
CA LEU A 120 -19.41 1.62 34.25
C LEU A 120 -18.91 0.36 34.96
N LEU A 121 -19.00 0.36 36.28
CA LEU A 121 -18.58 -0.72 37.15
C LEU A 121 -19.82 -1.35 37.77
N LEU A 122 -19.90 -2.67 37.73
CA LEU A 122 -20.89 -3.46 38.45
C LEU A 122 -20.15 -4.67 39.03
N GLU A 123 -20.14 -4.80 40.34
CA GLU A 123 -19.51 -5.91 41.04
C GLU A 123 -20.52 -6.55 41.99
N THR A 124 -20.57 -7.87 42.01
CA THR A 124 -21.35 -8.63 42.99
C THR A 124 -20.42 -9.60 43.69
N LYS A 125 -20.41 -9.57 45.02
CA LYS A 125 -19.54 -10.39 45.86
C LYS A 125 -20.38 -11.14 46.88
N GLY A 126 -20.25 -12.47 46.90
CA GLY A 126 -20.83 -13.33 47.93
C GLY A 126 -19.71 -14.01 48.70
N GLY A 127 -19.82 -14.06 50.03
CA GLY A 127 -18.80 -14.65 50.89
C GLY A 127 -19.41 -15.46 52.01
N LEU A 128 -18.81 -16.62 52.28
CA LEU A 128 -19.11 -17.43 53.46
C LEU A 128 -17.79 -17.66 54.20
N THR A 129 -17.67 -17.10 55.39
CA THR A 129 -16.53 -17.31 56.29
C THR A 129 -16.95 -18.31 57.36
N ASN A 130 -16.10 -19.29 57.65
CA ASN A 130 -16.33 -20.27 58.69
C ASN A 130 -15.00 -20.66 59.33
N ASP A 131 -14.48 -19.80 60.20
CA ASP A 131 -13.14 -19.92 60.75
C ASP A 131 -13.18 -20.32 62.23
N PRO A 132 -12.30 -21.21 62.71
CA PRO A 132 -12.17 -21.47 64.14
C PRO A 132 -11.62 -20.23 64.84
N VAL A 133 -12.16 -19.91 66.01
CA VAL A 133 -11.70 -18.74 66.78
C VAL A 133 -10.93 -19.18 68.02
N GLY A 134 -9.73 -18.61 68.19
CA GLY A 134 -8.86 -18.86 69.34
C GLY A 134 -9.03 -17.86 70.49
N SER A 135 -9.88 -16.85 70.32
CA SER A 135 -10.14 -15.82 71.32
C SER A 135 -11.65 -15.61 71.51
N THR A 136 -12.07 -15.50 72.76
CA THR A 136 -13.45 -15.18 73.11
C THR A 136 -13.85 -13.78 72.64
N LEU A 137 -12.91 -12.88 72.36
CA LEU A 137 -13.16 -11.53 71.83
C LEU A 137 -13.59 -11.51 70.35
N THR A 138 -13.50 -12.63 69.63
CA THR A 138 -13.85 -12.69 68.21
C THR A 138 -15.34 -12.99 67.98
N THR A 139 -15.92 -13.90 68.78
CA THR A 139 -17.32 -14.34 68.66
C THR A 139 -18.15 -14.10 69.91
N GLY A 140 -17.52 -13.84 71.05
CA GLY A 140 -18.17 -13.72 72.36
C GLY A 140 -18.52 -15.05 73.03
N GLY A 141 -18.15 -16.20 72.44
CA GLY A 141 -18.45 -17.52 73.00
C GLY A 141 -18.39 -18.68 72.00
N PRO A 142 -19.01 -18.58 70.80
CA PRO A 142 -18.92 -19.63 69.77
C PRO A 142 -17.48 -19.99 69.40
N ASN A 143 -17.17 -21.28 69.26
CA ASN A 143 -15.82 -21.75 68.89
C ASN A 143 -15.44 -21.52 67.41
N ARG A 144 -16.39 -21.02 66.60
CA ARG A 144 -16.17 -20.66 65.19
C ARG A 144 -16.91 -19.38 64.83
N LEU A 145 -16.26 -18.52 64.04
CA LEU A 145 -16.87 -17.36 63.39
C LEU A 145 -17.51 -17.80 62.09
N LYS A 146 -18.82 -17.61 61.99
CA LYS A 146 -19.60 -17.83 60.77
C LYS A 146 -20.12 -16.48 60.30
N GLN A 147 -19.73 -16.10 59.09
CA GLN A 147 -20.23 -14.89 58.45
C GLN A 147 -20.72 -15.19 57.05
N GLU A 148 -21.86 -14.61 56.70
CA GLU A 148 -22.40 -14.60 55.36
C GLU A 148 -22.48 -13.17 54.88
N SER A 149 -21.89 -12.89 53.73
CA SER A 149 -21.90 -11.55 53.14
C SER A 149 -22.39 -11.62 51.71
N LEU A 150 -23.20 -10.63 51.35
CA LEU A 150 -23.60 -10.36 49.98
C LEU A 150 -23.41 -8.87 49.73
N GLY A 151 -22.68 -8.50 48.70
CA GLY A 151 -22.44 -7.12 48.31
C GLY A 151 -22.71 -6.94 46.82
N VAL A 152 -23.31 -5.81 46.47
CA VAL A 152 -23.51 -5.35 45.11
C VAL A 152 -23.00 -3.92 45.06
N SER A 153 -22.04 -3.63 44.18
CA SER A 153 -21.54 -2.29 43.94
C SER A 153 -21.79 -1.87 42.50
N ALA A 154 -22.19 -0.63 42.30
CA ALA A 154 -22.35 -0.01 40.99
C ALA A 154 -21.67 1.35 40.98
N GLY A 155 -20.93 1.69 39.92
CA GLY A 155 -20.16 2.93 39.89
C GLY A 155 -19.75 3.41 38.51
N VAL A 156 -19.19 4.61 38.47
CA VAL A 156 -18.58 5.22 37.30
C VAL A 156 -17.14 5.61 37.64
N ALA A 157 -16.19 5.17 36.82
CA ALA A 157 -14.79 5.55 36.94
C ALA A 157 -14.27 6.16 35.65
N LYS A 158 -13.41 7.18 35.73
CA LYS A 158 -12.80 7.78 34.54
C LYS A 158 -11.41 8.33 34.84
N THR A 159 -10.52 8.13 33.87
CA THR A 159 -9.19 8.73 33.85
C THR A 159 -9.24 10.00 32.99
N THR A 160 -8.74 11.12 33.50
CA THR A 160 -8.66 12.38 32.75
C THR A 160 -7.37 12.45 31.95
N ARG A 161 -7.34 13.26 30.89
CA ARG A 161 -6.11 13.52 30.11
C ARG A 161 -4.97 14.17 30.92
N SER A 162 -5.29 14.75 32.07
CA SER A 162 -4.30 15.30 33.02
C SER A 162 -3.66 14.22 33.93
N GLY A 163 -4.20 13.00 33.92
CA GLY A 163 -3.73 11.86 34.72
C GLY A 163 -4.52 11.59 35.99
N SER A 164 -5.53 12.41 36.31
CA SER A 164 -6.38 12.20 37.49
C SER A 164 -7.35 11.06 37.25
N VAL A 165 -7.53 10.20 38.25
CA VAL A 165 -8.54 9.15 38.25
C VAL A 165 -9.62 9.54 39.24
N TRP A 166 -10.88 9.55 38.81
CA TRP A 166 -12.01 9.67 39.72
C TRP A 166 -12.91 8.44 39.63
N ASP A 167 -13.41 8.02 40.77
CA ASP A 167 -14.32 6.89 40.96
C ASP A 167 -15.48 7.33 41.84
N LEU A 168 -16.71 7.10 41.39
CA LEU A 168 -17.93 7.27 42.17
C LEU A 168 -18.66 5.95 42.20
N SER A 169 -18.78 5.34 43.37
CA SER A 169 -19.34 4.01 43.54
C SER A 169 -20.36 3.95 44.68
N GLN A 170 -21.44 3.22 44.46
CA GLN A 170 -22.47 2.91 45.45
C GLN A 170 -22.45 1.42 45.72
N GLU A 171 -22.18 1.04 46.96
CA GLU A 171 -22.23 -0.33 47.46
C GLU A 171 -23.48 -0.53 48.31
N LEU A 172 -24.13 -1.68 48.15
CA LEU A 172 -25.22 -2.17 48.98
C LEU A 172 -24.89 -3.60 49.37
N GLY A 173 -25.08 -3.95 50.63
CA GLY A 173 -24.80 -5.31 51.05
C GLY A 173 -25.52 -5.74 52.31
N THR A 174 -25.38 -7.02 52.59
CA THR A 174 -25.81 -7.67 53.83
C THR A 174 -24.62 -8.38 54.45
N LEU A 175 -24.56 -8.37 55.78
CA LEU A 175 -23.56 -9.10 56.55
C LEU A 175 -24.24 -9.72 57.77
N ASP A 176 -24.39 -11.03 57.73
CA ASP A 176 -24.89 -11.84 58.83
C ASP A 176 -23.71 -12.46 59.59
N SER A 177 -23.69 -12.34 60.91
CA SER A 177 -22.60 -12.84 61.75
C SER A 177 -23.15 -13.50 63.01
N ASN A 178 -22.56 -14.63 63.39
CA ASN A 178 -22.86 -15.30 64.66
C ASN A 178 -22.10 -14.72 65.88
N SER A 179 -21.36 -13.63 65.71
CA SER A 179 -20.60 -12.99 66.79
C SER A 179 -21.51 -12.14 67.69
N LEU A 180 -21.39 -12.32 69.01
CA LEU A 180 -22.15 -11.56 70.00
C LEU A 180 -21.71 -10.09 70.12
N PHE A 181 -20.55 -9.73 69.56
CA PHE A 181 -20.07 -8.34 69.50
C PHE A 181 -20.50 -7.62 68.22
N PHE A 182 -21.27 -8.31 67.37
CA PHE A 182 -21.78 -7.76 66.12
C PHE A 182 -23.24 -7.36 66.32
N ASP A 183 -23.47 -6.08 66.63
CA ASP A 183 -24.81 -5.51 66.82
C ASP A 183 -25.08 -4.44 65.75
N PRO A 184 -26.11 -4.58 64.91
CA PRO A 184 -27.01 -5.74 64.78
C PRO A 184 -26.30 -6.99 64.24
N SER A 185 -26.81 -8.20 64.55
CA SER A 185 -26.23 -9.46 64.06
C SER A 185 -26.50 -9.72 62.58
N ASN A 186 -27.51 -9.06 62.02
CA ASN A 186 -27.99 -9.15 60.64
C ASN A 186 -28.00 -7.77 59.96
N GLN A 187 -26.85 -7.35 59.45
CA GLN A 187 -26.66 -5.98 59.00
C GLN A 187 -27.02 -5.83 57.52
N GLY A 188 -27.83 -4.82 57.21
CA GLY A 188 -27.85 -4.18 55.90
C GLY A 188 -26.89 -2.99 55.92
N ASN A 189 -25.95 -2.95 54.98
CA ASN A 189 -25.02 -1.84 54.82
C ASN A 189 -25.19 -1.17 53.45
N SER A 190 -24.83 0.11 53.41
CA SER A 190 -24.82 0.92 52.20
C SER A 190 -23.66 1.90 52.27
N ARG A 191 -22.96 2.10 51.16
CA ARG A 191 -21.82 3.01 51.10
C ARG A 191 -21.74 3.72 49.76
N LEU A 192 -21.88 5.05 49.77
CA LEU A 192 -21.54 5.89 48.62
C LEU A 192 -20.10 6.38 48.81
N SER A 193 -19.21 6.07 47.87
CA SER A 193 -17.80 6.46 47.90
C SER A 193 -17.44 7.31 46.68
N LEU A 194 -16.69 8.38 46.92
CA LEU A 194 -16.04 9.20 45.91
C LEU A 194 -14.53 9.13 46.17
N SER A 195 -13.76 8.60 45.21
CA SER A 195 -12.31 8.61 45.25
C SER A 195 -11.75 9.46 44.12
N LEU A 196 -10.80 10.34 44.45
CA LEU A 196 -10.06 11.17 43.50
C LEU A 196 -8.56 10.99 43.75
N THR A 197 -7.87 10.40 42.79
CA THR A 197 -6.42 10.23 42.82
C THR A 197 -5.76 11.07 41.74
N ARG A 198 -4.86 11.98 42.10
CA ARG A 198 -4.12 12.83 41.17
C ARG A 198 -2.60 12.63 41.31
N PRO A 199 -1.91 12.11 40.28
CA PRO A 199 -0.46 12.12 40.24
C PRO A 199 0.05 13.55 39.99
N LEU A 200 1.01 13.99 40.79
CA LEU A 200 1.56 15.35 40.76
C LEU A 200 2.92 15.44 40.05
N LEU A 201 3.72 14.37 40.08
CA LEU A 201 5.11 14.36 39.58
C LEU A 201 5.37 13.30 38.50
N ALA A 202 6.10 12.20 38.78
CA ALA A 202 6.65 11.29 37.76
C ALA A 202 5.65 10.63 36.81
N ARG A 203 4.39 10.54 37.24
CA ARG A 203 3.24 10.05 36.45
C ARG A 203 2.18 11.12 36.19
N GLY A 204 2.46 12.34 36.62
CA GLY A 204 1.60 13.50 36.44
C GLY A 204 1.76 14.14 35.07
N GLY A 205 0.76 14.92 34.68
CA GLY A 205 0.78 15.73 33.48
C GLY A 205 0.34 15.00 32.22
N GLN A 206 0.02 15.80 31.21
CA GLN A 206 -0.56 15.32 29.96
C GLN A 206 0.41 14.44 29.16
N VAL A 207 1.70 14.79 29.14
CA VAL A 207 2.71 14.05 28.35
C VAL A 207 2.84 12.60 28.77
N TYR A 208 2.85 12.32 30.08
CA TYR A 208 2.94 10.96 30.59
C TYR A 208 1.62 10.21 30.43
N THR A 209 0.51 10.90 30.67
CA THR A 209 -0.84 10.33 30.60
C THR A 209 -1.21 9.95 29.16
N GLU A 210 -1.02 10.85 28.22
CA GLU A 210 -1.31 10.64 26.79
C GLU A 210 -0.17 9.96 26.04
N ARG A 211 0.83 9.39 26.73
CA ARG A 211 2.03 8.82 26.08
C ARG A 211 1.68 7.74 25.05
N LEU A 212 0.73 6.86 25.39
CA LEU A 212 0.31 5.77 24.50
C LEU A 212 -0.50 6.29 23.33
N LEU A 213 -1.37 7.28 23.55
CA LEU A 213 -2.12 7.97 22.49
C LEU A 213 -1.19 8.70 21.53
N THR A 214 -0.19 9.42 22.07
CA THR A 214 0.81 10.15 21.27
C THR A 214 1.67 9.17 20.47
N GLN A 215 2.09 8.06 21.09
CA GLN A 215 2.81 7.01 20.39
C GLN A 215 1.97 6.40 19.26
N ALA A 216 0.70 6.06 19.52
CA ALA A 216 -0.20 5.52 18.49
C ALA A 216 -0.40 6.49 17.31
N ARG A 217 -0.43 7.81 17.57
CA ARG A 217 -0.48 8.83 16.51
C ARG A 217 0.80 8.85 15.67
N ILE A 218 1.96 8.72 16.29
CA ILE A 218 3.24 8.64 15.58
C ILE A 218 3.31 7.35 14.76
N ASP A 219 2.97 6.21 15.34
CA ASP A 219 2.94 4.90 14.67
C ASP A 219 1.99 4.89 13.47
N ALA A 220 0.81 5.51 13.61
CA ALA A 220 -0.12 5.69 12.49
C ALA A 220 0.46 6.59 11.40
N GLY A 221 1.22 7.63 11.78
CA GLY A 221 1.96 8.48 10.84
C GLY A 221 3.03 7.71 10.08
N VAL A 222 3.78 6.82 10.74
CA VAL A 222 4.75 5.91 10.08
C VAL A 222 4.03 4.97 9.13
N SER A 223 2.95 4.31 9.58
CA SER A 223 2.15 3.40 8.75
C SER A 223 1.59 4.09 7.50
N TRP A 224 1.20 5.36 7.60
CA TRP A 224 0.73 6.15 6.46
C TRP A 224 1.83 6.36 5.42
N GLN A 225 3.05 6.72 5.84
CA GLN A 225 4.16 6.89 4.91
C GLN A 225 4.55 5.56 4.27
N GLU A 226 4.58 4.48 5.05
CA GLU A 226 4.86 3.14 4.52
C GLU A 226 3.80 2.68 3.52
N MET A 227 2.52 3.03 3.74
CA MET A 227 1.48 2.78 2.75
C MET A 227 1.74 3.54 1.46
N ARG A 228 2.03 4.85 1.57
CA ARG A 228 2.34 5.68 0.41
C ARG A 228 3.48 5.09 -0.42
N ARG A 229 4.58 4.68 0.25
CA ARG A 229 5.74 4.03 -0.39
C ARG A 229 5.35 2.76 -1.16
N GLN A 230 4.52 1.92 -0.57
CA GLN A 230 4.11 0.66 -1.22
C GLN A 230 3.14 0.87 -2.38
N ILE A 231 2.30 1.90 -2.31
CA ILE A 231 1.43 2.29 -3.43
C ILE A 231 2.29 2.87 -4.57
N GLU A 232 3.23 3.76 -4.26
CA GLU A 232 4.21 4.29 -5.23
C GLU A 232 4.98 3.16 -5.93
N GLN A 233 5.50 2.20 -5.16
CA GLN A 233 6.19 1.04 -5.74
C GLN A 233 5.26 0.22 -6.64
N ARG A 234 4.02 -0.05 -6.21
CA ARG A 234 3.07 -0.84 -7.01
C ARG A 234 2.73 -0.13 -8.33
N ILE A 235 2.55 1.19 -8.30
CA ILE A 235 2.29 1.98 -9.51
C ILE A 235 3.50 1.92 -10.45
N ALA A 236 4.72 2.14 -9.93
CA ALA A 236 5.93 2.04 -10.74
C ALA A 236 6.10 0.64 -11.35
N ASP A 237 5.86 -0.43 -10.59
CA ASP A 237 5.91 -1.82 -11.10
C ASP A 237 4.92 -2.03 -12.25
N VAL A 238 3.72 -1.45 -12.16
CA VAL A 238 2.68 -1.53 -13.20
C VAL A 238 3.06 -0.73 -14.44
N MET A 239 3.52 0.51 -14.28
CA MET A 239 3.98 1.35 -15.40
C MET A 239 5.13 0.68 -16.14
N THR A 240 6.12 0.15 -15.42
CA THR A 240 7.23 -0.60 -16.00
C THR A 240 6.74 -1.87 -16.70
N ALA A 241 5.81 -2.62 -16.10
CA ALA A 241 5.26 -3.82 -16.73
C ALA A 241 4.46 -3.51 -18.00
N TYR A 242 3.75 -2.38 -18.04
CA TYR A 242 3.02 -1.89 -19.19
C TYR A 242 3.96 -1.55 -20.36
N TRP A 243 5.01 -0.77 -20.10
CA TRP A 243 5.98 -0.41 -21.15
C TRP A 243 6.81 -1.60 -21.62
N GLN A 244 7.15 -2.55 -20.74
CA GLN A 244 7.77 -3.81 -21.13
C GLN A 244 6.86 -4.69 -21.98
N LEU A 245 5.53 -4.66 -21.77
CA LEU A 245 4.59 -5.36 -22.64
C LEU A 245 4.61 -4.73 -24.04
N TYR A 246 4.60 -3.40 -24.13
CA TYR A 246 4.75 -2.69 -25.40
C TYR A 246 6.07 -3.09 -26.12
N GLU A 247 7.20 -3.10 -25.40
CA GLU A 247 8.51 -3.51 -25.92
C GLU A 247 8.46 -4.92 -26.55
N LEU A 248 7.96 -5.90 -25.80
CA LEU A 248 7.94 -7.30 -26.24
C LEU A 248 7.01 -7.53 -27.43
N ARG A 249 5.89 -6.78 -27.52
CA ARG A 249 5.00 -6.80 -28.69
C ARG A 249 5.72 -6.28 -29.94
N CYS A 250 6.46 -5.18 -29.83
CA CYS A 250 7.28 -4.66 -30.92
C CYS A 250 8.33 -5.67 -31.36
N HIS A 251 9.06 -6.29 -30.42
CA HIS A 251 10.08 -7.30 -30.73
C HIS A 251 9.49 -8.51 -31.44
N PHE A 252 8.30 -8.96 -31.04
CA PHE A 252 7.58 -10.04 -31.71
C PHE A 252 7.23 -9.68 -33.17
N LEU A 253 6.67 -8.49 -33.41
CA LEU A 253 6.36 -8.00 -34.76
C LEU A 253 7.62 -7.87 -35.63
N GLN A 254 8.69 -7.29 -35.09
CA GLN A 254 9.97 -7.15 -35.79
C GLN A 254 10.55 -8.52 -36.20
N GLN A 255 10.44 -9.51 -35.32
CA GLN A 255 10.87 -10.87 -35.60
C GLN A 255 10.00 -11.56 -36.68
N GLN A 256 8.68 -11.36 -36.65
CA GLN A 256 7.79 -11.82 -37.72
C GLN A 256 8.16 -11.19 -39.06
N LYS A 257 8.42 -9.89 -39.09
CA LYS A 257 8.82 -9.19 -40.31
C LYS A 257 10.17 -9.68 -40.85
N LEU A 258 11.12 -9.97 -39.95
CA LEU A 258 12.40 -10.57 -40.32
C LEU A 258 12.22 -11.97 -40.94
N LEU A 259 11.30 -12.79 -40.41
CA LEU A 259 10.97 -14.08 -41.03
C LEU A 259 10.38 -13.89 -42.44
N GLU A 260 9.41 -12.99 -42.60
CA GLU A 260 8.78 -12.67 -43.89
C GLU A 260 9.81 -12.25 -44.95
N ARG A 261 10.73 -11.33 -44.60
CA ARG A 261 11.82 -10.90 -45.49
C ARG A 261 12.76 -12.05 -45.88
N GLY A 262 12.97 -13.01 -44.98
CA GLY A 262 13.77 -14.20 -45.28
C GLY A 262 13.05 -15.19 -46.20
N GLN A 263 11.73 -15.35 -46.04
CA GLN A 263 10.90 -16.22 -46.89
C GLN A 263 10.81 -15.66 -48.32
N GLU A 264 10.81 -14.34 -48.48
CA GLU A 264 10.93 -13.70 -49.79
C GLU A 264 12.23 -14.10 -50.49
N ILE A 265 13.36 -14.03 -49.78
CA ILE A 265 14.66 -14.47 -50.30
C ILE A 265 14.63 -15.96 -50.66
N GLU A 266 14.05 -16.82 -49.82
CA GLU A 266 13.90 -18.25 -50.14
C GLU A 266 13.11 -18.44 -51.44
N ARG A 267 11.98 -17.73 -51.61
CA ARG A 267 11.14 -17.82 -52.82
C ARG A 267 11.93 -17.43 -54.07
N ILE A 268 12.71 -16.36 -54.00
CA ILE A 268 13.55 -15.90 -55.11
C ILE A 268 14.64 -16.94 -55.44
N ILE A 269 15.32 -17.51 -54.43
CA ILE A 269 16.35 -18.54 -54.63
C ILE A 269 15.77 -19.82 -55.23
N VAL A 270 14.60 -20.24 -54.76
CA VAL A 270 13.89 -21.41 -55.32
C VAL A 270 13.48 -21.13 -56.77
N GLY A 271 12.99 -19.94 -57.09
CA GLY A 271 12.67 -19.55 -58.48
C GLY A 271 13.89 -19.49 -59.41
N ARG A 272 15.10 -19.32 -58.85
CA ARG A 272 16.38 -19.26 -59.58
C ARG A 272 17.17 -20.58 -59.54
N SER A 273 16.60 -21.66 -59.00
CA SER A 273 17.31 -22.94 -58.79
C SER A 273 17.88 -23.55 -60.07
N ASP A 274 17.24 -23.27 -61.21
CA ASP A 274 17.60 -23.86 -62.50
C ASP A 274 18.63 -23.03 -63.28
N PHE A 275 18.99 -21.85 -62.77
CA PHE A 275 19.86 -20.88 -63.44
C PHE A 275 21.20 -20.68 -62.71
N ASP A 276 21.18 -20.14 -61.49
CA ASP A 276 22.38 -19.65 -60.82
C ASP A 276 22.42 -19.87 -59.30
N SER A 277 21.38 -20.49 -58.73
CA SER A 277 21.25 -20.70 -57.28
C SER A 277 21.74 -22.08 -56.83
N SER A 278 22.77 -22.11 -55.98
CA SER A 278 23.36 -23.35 -55.44
C SER A 278 22.52 -23.96 -54.31
N ARG A 279 22.52 -25.30 -54.21
CA ARG A 279 21.88 -26.06 -53.09
C ARG A 279 22.39 -25.61 -51.71
N ILE A 280 23.65 -25.14 -51.64
CA ILE A 280 24.25 -24.65 -50.40
C ILE A 280 23.55 -23.38 -49.92
N GLU A 281 23.24 -22.45 -50.83
CA GLU A 281 22.56 -21.20 -50.49
C GLU A 281 21.14 -21.43 -49.98
N LEU A 282 20.41 -22.34 -50.63
CA LEU A 282 19.09 -22.75 -50.17
C LEU A 282 19.15 -23.38 -48.75
N ALA A 283 20.13 -24.25 -48.49
CA ALA A 283 20.32 -24.84 -47.17
C ALA A 283 20.66 -23.79 -46.10
N LYS A 284 21.51 -22.80 -46.42
CA LYS A 284 21.84 -21.67 -45.53
C LYS A 284 20.60 -20.84 -45.18
N VAL A 285 19.79 -20.48 -46.18
CA VAL A 285 18.56 -19.70 -45.96
C VAL A 285 17.58 -20.47 -45.10
N ARG A 286 17.31 -21.74 -45.42
CA ARG A 286 16.45 -22.61 -44.60
C ARG A 286 16.93 -22.73 -43.15
N GLY A 287 18.25 -22.86 -42.94
CA GLY A 287 18.84 -22.86 -41.61
C GLY A 287 18.67 -21.55 -40.83
N ARG A 288 18.63 -20.39 -41.52
CA ARG A 288 18.29 -19.10 -40.90
C ARG A 288 16.79 -18.98 -40.62
N LEU A 289 15.93 -19.42 -41.53
CA LEU A 289 14.48 -19.41 -41.34
C LEU A 289 14.03 -20.28 -40.16
N ALA A 290 14.61 -21.48 -40.02
CA ALA A 290 14.34 -22.34 -38.87
C ALA A 290 14.70 -21.64 -37.55
N ARG A 291 15.87 -21.01 -37.45
CA ARG A 291 16.26 -20.23 -36.27
C ARG A 291 15.34 -19.03 -36.01
N ARG A 292 14.92 -18.32 -37.06
CA ARG A 292 13.97 -17.21 -36.95
C ARG A 292 12.61 -17.69 -36.43
N MET A 293 12.16 -18.88 -36.81
CA MET A 293 10.93 -19.49 -36.30
C MET A 293 11.03 -19.81 -34.80
N ASP A 294 12.14 -20.40 -34.36
CA ASP A 294 12.38 -20.66 -32.92
C ASP A 294 12.38 -19.36 -32.09
N GLN A 295 12.95 -18.28 -32.64
CA GLN A 295 12.93 -16.96 -32.03
C GLN A 295 11.52 -16.36 -31.93
N ILE A 296 10.64 -16.58 -32.92
CA ILE A 296 9.23 -16.17 -32.85
C ILE A 296 8.50 -16.90 -31.73
N ILE A 297 8.69 -18.23 -31.62
CA ILE A 297 8.08 -19.03 -30.56
C ILE A 297 8.51 -18.49 -29.18
N SER A 298 9.80 -18.17 -29.04
CA SER A 298 10.34 -17.62 -27.79
C SER A 298 9.79 -16.21 -27.50
N ALA A 299 9.68 -15.35 -28.52
CA ALA A 299 9.12 -14.01 -28.41
C ALA A 299 7.63 -14.02 -28.02
N GLU A 300 6.85 -14.93 -28.62
CA GLU A 300 5.45 -15.14 -28.25
C GLU A 300 5.30 -15.56 -26.77
N ALA A 301 6.14 -16.50 -26.32
CA ALA A 301 6.17 -16.93 -24.93
C ALA A 301 6.55 -15.79 -23.97
N ASN A 302 7.44 -14.86 -24.39
CA ASN A 302 7.78 -13.68 -23.59
C ASN A 302 6.58 -12.72 -23.46
N VAL A 303 5.87 -12.43 -24.55
CA VAL A 303 4.67 -11.57 -24.56
C VAL A 303 3.61 -12.14 -23.60
N ARG A 304 3.30 -13.44 -23.71
CA ARG A 304 2.32 -14.11 -22.83
C ARG A 304 2.73 -14.06 -21.35
N ARG A 305 4.01 -14.29 -21.04
CA ARG A 305 4.52 -14.17 -19.67
C ARG A 305 4.38 -12.76 -19.11
N GLN A 306 4.65 -11.74 -19.94
CA GLN A 306 4.53 -10.36 -19.53
C GLN A 306 3.07 -9.93 -19.30
N GLN A 307 2.14 -10.41 -20.13
CA GLN A 307 0.70 -10.21 -19.89
C GLN A 307 0.25 -10.81 -18.57
N ALA A 308 0.67 -12.05 -18.28
CA ALA A 308 0.36 -12.69 -17.00
C ALA A 308 0.92 -11.88 -15.82
N ARG A 309 2.14 -11.33 -15.94
CA ARG A 309 2.74 -10.45 -14.94
C ARG A 309 1.93 -9.15 -14.76
N LEU A 310 1.57 -8.47 -15.85
CA LEU A 310 0.81 -7.22 -15.81
C LEU A 310 -0.57 -7.44 -15.17
N ALA A 311 -1.29 -8.48 -15.59
CA ALA A 311 -2.60 -8.81 -15.06
C ALA A 311 -2.54 -9.17 -13.55
N MET A 312 -1.47 -9.84 -13.10
CA MET A 312 -1.23 -10.09 -11.66
C MET A 312 -0.99 -8.80 -10.88
N LEU A 313 -0.29 -7.83 -11.46
CA LEU A 313 -0.04 -6.55 -10.80
C LEU A 313 -1.31 -5.71 -10.63
N ILE A 314 -2.16 -5.69 -11.68
CA ILE A 314 -3.48 -5.04 -11.68
C ILE A 314 -4.41 -5.72 -10.66
N GLY A 315 -4.43 -7.06 -10.65
CA GLY A 315 -5.21 -7.86 -9.70
C GLY A 315 -6.69 -7.99 -10.01
N ARG A 316 -7.10 -7.64 -11.24
CA ARG A 316 -8.48 -7.77 -11.73
C ARG A 316 -8.78 -9.21 -12.12
N GLN A 317 -9.86 -9.79 -11.58
CA GLN A 317 -10.15 -11.22 -11.71
C GLN A 317 -10.36 -11.62 -13.18
N GLU A 318 -11.03 -10.78 -13.98
CA GLU A 318 -11.30 -11.10 -15.39
C GLU A 318 -10.01 -11.23 -16.22
N LEU A 319 -8.96 -10.47 -15.89
CA LEU A 319 -7.66 -10.54 -16.55
C LEU A 319 -6.85 -11.78 -16.12
N MET A 320 -7.15 -12.33 -14.94
CA MET A 320 -6.45 -13.48 -14.37
C MET A 320 -7.10 -14.82 -14.76
N THR A 321 -8.42 -14.84 -14.90
CA THR A 321 -9.17 -16.05 -15.25
C THR A 321 -9.40 -16.21 -16.75
N ALA A 322 -8.97 -15.26 -17.56
CA ALA A 322 -9.05 -15.38 -19.01
C ALA A 322 -8.28 -16.63 -19.48
N GLU A 323 -9.02 -17.66 -19.89
CA GLU A 323 -8.49 -18.93 -20.38
C GLU A 323 -7.55 -18.70 -21.57
N ASN A 324 -6.22 -18.67 -21.36
CA ASN A 324 -5.12 -18.71 -22.36
C ASN A 324 -5.25 -17.88 -23.66
N GLY A 325 -6.24 -16.98 -23.78
CA GLY A 325 -6.75 -16.49 -25.06
C GLY A 325 -7.18 -15.03 -25.02
N LEU A 326 -6.74 -14.26 -24.01
CA LEU A 326 -6.92 -12.82 -23.93
C LEU A 326 -5.59 -12.11 -24.23
N GLU A 327 -5.56 -11.37 -25.33
CA GLU A 327 -4.44 -10.51 -25.69
C GLU A 327 -4.60 -9.13 -25.04
N MET A 328 -3.57 -8.64 -24.34
CA MET A 328 -3.55 -7.28 -23.80
C MET A 328 -2.78 -6.36 -24.75
N ILE A 329 -3.40 -5.25 -25.15
CA ILE A 329 -2.88 -4.33 -26.16
C ILE A 329 -2.64 -2.94 -25.53
N PRO A 330 -1.39 -2.50 -25.32
CA PRO A 330 -1.09 -1.14 -24.88
C PRO A 330 -1.34 -0.14 -26.03
N LEU A 331 -2.07 0.94 -25.74
CA LEU A 331 -2.46 1.95 -26.73
C LEU A 331 -1.54 3.19 -26.75
N ASP A 332 -0.81 3.46 -25.67
CA ASP A 332 -0.07 4.71 -25.58
C ASP A 332 1.19 4.69 -26.45
N PRO A 333 1.42 5.75 -27.26
CA PRO A 333 2.67 5.91 -27.96
C PRO A 333 3.80 6.27 -26.97
N PRO A 334 5.03 5.76 -27.17
CA PRO A 334 6.18 6.14 -26.34
C PRO A 334 6.64 7.56 -26.70
N LEU A 335 5.98 8.57 -26.13
CA LEU A 335 6.33 9.97 -26.33
C LEU A 335 7.43 10.39 -25.34
N ALA A 336 8.52 10.96 -25.86
CA ALA A 336 9.58 11.48 -25.03
C ALA A 336 9.17 12.84 -24.44
N ALA A 337 8.78 12.89 -23.17
CA ALA A 337 8.66 14.14 -22.43
C ALA A 337 10.05 14.77 -22.23
N SER A 338 10.19 16.11 -22.24
CA SER A 338 11.49 16.74 -21.97
C SER A 338 11.84 16.70 -20.48
N LEU A 339 13.03 16.24 -20.11
CA LEU A 339 13.53 16.31 -18.74
C LEU A 339 13.90 17.75 -18.37
N GLN A 340 13.34 18.28 -17.29
CA GLN A 340 13.58 19.65 -16.79
C GLN A 340 14.13 19.69 -15.35
N TRP A 341 14.71 18.59 -14.86
CA TRP A 341 15.17 18.49 -13.46
C TRP A 341 16.67 18.73 -13.33
N THR A 342 17.06 19.63 -12.42
CA THR A 342 18.43 19.70 -11.93
C THR A 342 18.61 18.76 -10.73
N LEU A 343 19.82 18.26 -10.49
CA LEU A 343 20.10 17.41 -9.31
C LEU A 343 19.70 18.09 -8.00
N ARG A 344 19.96 19.40 -7.89
CA ARG A 344 19.63 20.18 -6.70
C ARG A 344 18.13 20.19 -6.45
N ASP A 345 17.34 20.48 -7.48
CA ASP A 345 15.88 20.57 -7.35
C ASP A 345 15.26 19.21 -7.10
N ALA A 346 15.75 18.16 -7.78
CA ALA A 346 15.32 16.79 -7.57
C ALA A 346 15.58 16.30 -6.14
N VAL A 347 16.77 16.59 -5.57
CA VAL A 347 17.11 16.21 -4.19
C VAL A 347 16.27 16.99 -3.17
N LEU A 348 16.07 18.30 -3.37
CA LEU A 348 15.18 19.09 -2.50
C LEU A 348 13.77 18.52 -2.49
N LYS A 349 13.23 18.23 -3.68
CA LYS A 349 11.90 17.61 -3.82
C LYS A 349 11.84 16.23 -3.17
N GLY A 350 12.89 15.42 -3.36
CA GLY A 350 13.04 14.10 -2.77
C GLY A 350 13.00 14.13 -1.25
N ILE A 351 13.78 15.00 -0.60
CA ILE A 351 13.80 15.11 0.87
C ILE A 351 12.42 15.54 1.41
N GLU A 352 11.72 16.42 0.70
CA GLU A 352 10.39 16.87 1.11
C GLU A 352 9.32 15.78 0.98
N ASN A 353 9.34 15.02 -0.12
CA ASN A 353 8.23 14.15 -0.50
C ASN A 353 8.44 12.67 -0.19
N ARG A 354 9.69 12.20 -0.09
CA ARG A 354 10.00 10.77 0.10
C ARG A 354 9.34 10.21 1.35
N PRO A 355 8.50 9.16 1.20
CA PRO A 355 7.84 8.56 2.34
C PRO A 355 8.82 7.98 3.38
N GLU A 356 9.94 7.40 2.93
CA GLU A 356 10.96 6.81 3.82
C GLU A 356 11.61 7.85 4.74
N VAL A 357 11.96 9.02 4.20
CA VAL A 357 12.51 10.15 5.00
C VAL A 357 11.47 10.63 6.01
N ARG A 358 10.20 10.75 5.61
CA ARG A 358 9.11 11.15 6.51
C ARG A 358 8.83 10.11 7.59
N ALA A 359 8.92 8.82 7.26
CA ALA A 359 8.78 7.72 8.20
C ALA A 359 9.92 7.75 9.24
N ALA A 360 11.18 7.85 8.80
CA ALA A 360 12.33 7.97 9.67
C ALA A 360 12.25 9.21 10.59
N ALA A 361 11.76 10.35 10.07
CA ALA A 361 11.53 11.54 10.88
C ALA A 361 10.47 11.32 11.97
N LYS A 362 9.41 10.54 11.68
CA LYS A 362 8.39 10.14 12.66
C LYS A 362 8.94 9.17 13.70
N GLU A 363 9.82 8.25 13.31
CA GLU A 363 10.50 7.37 14.27
C GLU A 363 11.43 8.15 15.22
N LEU A 364 12.12 9.17 14.72
CA LEU A 364 12.89 10.09 15.56
C LEU A 364 11.99 10.86 16.54
N GLU A 365 10.78 11.26 16.10
CA GLU A 365 9.77 11.87 16.98
C GLU A 365 9.34 10.91 18.11
N SER A 366 9.18 9.61 17.82
CA SER A 366 8.91 8.58 18.84
C SER A 366 10.05 8.44 19.85
N ALA A 367 11.31 8.46 19.38
CA ALA A 367 12.46 8.43 20.28
C ALA A 367 12.53 9.70 21.16
N ALA A 368 12.20 10.88 20.60
CA ALA A 368 12.11 12.12 21.36
C ALA A 368 10.98 12.08 22.42
N LEU A 369 9.83 11.51 22.08
CA LEU A 369 8.74 11.26 23.04
C LEU A 369 9.22 10.36 24.19
N SER A 370 9.99 9.31 23.90
CA SER A 370 10.57 8.40 24.89
C SER A 370 11.52 9.13 25.85
N ILE A 371 12.33 10.08 25.37
CA ILE A 371 13.14 10.95 26.24
C ILE A 371 12.26 11.76 27.20
N ARG A 372 11.16 12.36 26.70
CA ARG A 372 10.25 13.16 27.54
C ARG A 372 9.58 12.32 28.62
N ILE A 373 9.13 11.11 28.28
CA ILE A 373 8.50 10.17 29.22
C ILE A 373 9.51 9.76 30.30
N THR A 374 10.70 9.31 29.89
CA THR A 374 11.73 8.82 30.83
C THR A 374 12.29 9.94 31.70
N ARG A 375 12.37 11.17 31.19
CA ARG A 375 12.71 12.35 32.00
C ARG A 375 11.70 12.60 33.11
N ASN A 376 10.40 12.41 32.85
CA ASN A 376 9.37 12.52 33.89
C ASN A 376 9.53 11.44 34.96
N GLN A 377 9.87 10.21 34.55
CA GLN A 377 10.11 9.08 35.45
C GLN A 377 11.33 9.24 36.38
N LEU A 378 12.19 10.24 36.16
CA LEU A 378 13.29 10.57 37.09
C LEU A 378 12.81 11.25 38.37
N LEU A 379 11.64 11.89 38.33
CA LEU A 379 11.01 12.51 39.49
C LEU A 379 10.49 11.45 40.47
N PRO A 380 10.28 11.79 41.75
CA PRO A 380 9.57 10.89 42.66
C PRO A 380 8.09 10.75 42.28
N GLU A 381 7.48 9.63 42.65
CA GLU A 381 6.03 9.46 42.55
C GLU A 381 5.37 10.18 43.72
N LEU A 382 4.51 11.15 43.42
CA LEU A 382 3.76 11.91 44.41
C LEU A 382 2.30 11.93 43.99
N ASN A 383 1.44 11.27 44.75
CA ASN A 383 0.00 11.18 44.47
C ASN A 383 -0.79 11.87 45.59
N ALA A 384 -1.69 12.77 45.20
CA ALA A 384 -2.71 13.30 46.10
C ALA A 384 -3.96 12.41 45.99
N VAL A 385 -4.37 11.83 47.10
CA VAL A 385 -5.55 10.96 47.20
C VAL A 385 -6.57 11.63 48.10
N PHE A 386 -7.79 11.77 47.59
CA PHE A 386 -8.93 12.28 48.31
C PHE A 386 -10.03 11.23 48.26
N ASP A 387 -10.48 10.76 49.41
CA ASP A 387 -11.59 9.83 49.53
C ASP A 387 -12.67 10.45 50.41
N ALA A 388 -13.90 10.43 49.92
CA ALA A 388 -15.08 10.82 50.66
C ALA A 388 -16.08 9.67 50.64
N TYR A 389 -16.75 9.41 51.75
CA TYR A 389 -17.82 8.42 51.76
C TYR A 389 -18.97 8.79 52.69
N LEU A 390 -20.15 8.32 52.32
CA LEU A 390 -21.33 8.26 53.17
C LEU A 390 -21.63 6.79 53.42
N ALA A 391 -21.87 6.42 54.68
CA ALA A 391 -22.15 5.05 55.05
C ALA A 391 -23.44 4.99 55.87
N GLY A 392 -24.28 4.01 55.57
CA GLY A 392 -25.49 3.71 56.31
C GLY A 392 -25.46 2.28 56.81
N LEU A 393 -25.96 2.08 58.02
CA LEU A 393 -26.06 0.78 58.65
C LEU A 393 -27.45 0.61 59.27
N THR A 394 -28.02 -0.58 59.11
CA THR A 394 -29.28 -0.95 59.75
C THR A 394 -29.30 -2.45 60.03
N GLY A 395 -30.08 -2.87 61.02
CA GLY A 395 -30.36 -4.29 61.24
C GLY A 395 -31.38 -4.86 60.24
N ASN A 396 -31.66 -6.15 60.40
CA ASN A 396 -32.66 -6.90 59.64
C ASN A 396 -32.37 -7.04 58.13
N ASN A 397 -31.09 -7.09 57.74
CA ASN A 397 -30.64 -7.22 56.34
C ASN A 397 -31.28 -6.20 55.38
N ALA A 398 -31.65 -5.03 55.90
CA ALA A 398 -32.43 -4.04 55.16
C ALA A 398 -31.53 -3.04 54.41
N SER A 399 -30.76 -3.49 53.41
CA SER A 399 -29.79 -2.66 52.67
C SER A 399 -30.40 -1.40 52.04
N PHE A 400 -31.66 -1.45 51.58
CA PHE A 400 -32.37 -0.26 51.06
C PHE A 400 -32.70 0.77 52.15
N ARG A 401 -32.96 0.32 53.39
CA ARG A 401 -33.12 1.24 54.52
C ARG A 401 -31.76 1.81 54.93
N ALA A 402 -30.69 1.03 54.85
CA ALA A 402 -29.32 1.50 55.04
C ALA A 402 -28.96 2.59 54.02
N PHE A 403 -29.38 2.44 52.76
CA PHE A 403 -29.20 3.44 51.71
C PHE A 403 -29.87 4.77 52.04
N GLY A 404 -31.12 4.77 52.51
CA GLY A 404 -31.76 6.01 52.96
C GLY A 404 -31.01 6.64 54.14
N LYS A 405 -30.61 5.81 55.11
CA LYS A 405 -29.89 6.24 56.31
C LYS A 405 -28.53 6.86 56.01
N GLN A 406 -27.82 6.46 54.96
CA GLN A 406 -26.49 7.01 54.65
C GLN A 406 -26.49 8.53 54.41
N PHE A 407 -27.64 9.11 54.05
CA PHE A 407 -27.81 10.55 53.83
C PHE A 407 -28.44 11.29 55.01
N THR A 408 -29.02 10.58 55.98
CA THR A 408 -29.80 11.17 57.09
C THR A 408 -29.20 10.90 58.47
N GLU A 409 -28.46 9.82 58.63
CA GLU A 409 -27.85 9.38 59.89
C GLU A 409 -26.33 9.28 59.72
N GLY A 410 -25.57 9.89 60.63
CA GLY A 410 -24.10 9.97 60.55
C GLY A 410 -23.58 11.22 59.81
N GLY A 411 -22.25 11.33 59.72
CA GLY A 411 -21.57 12.41 59.00
C GLY A 411 -20.64 11.85 57.91
N PRO A 412 -20.22 12.68 56.94
CA PRO A 412 -19.32 12.25 55.89
C PRO A 412 -17.96 11.84 56.45
N GLY A 413 -17.48 10.67 56.03
CA GLY A 413 -16.09 10.28 56.21
C GLY A 413 -15.24 10.95 55.13
N LEU A 414 -14.17 11.63 55.53
CA LEU A 414 -13.23 12.30 54.63
C LEU A 414 -11.82 11.84 54.95
N SER A 415 -11.06 11.48 53.91
CA SER A 415 -9.65 11.12 53.99
C SER A 415 -8.88 11.89 52.93
N VAL A 416 -7.77 12.49 53.34
CA VAL A 416 -6.82 13.14 52.44
C VAL A 416 -5.46 12.54 52.72
N ALA A 417 -4.83 11.96 51.70
CA ALA A 417 -3.52 11.35 51.79
C ALA A 417 -2.60 11.88 50.71
N LEU A 418 -1.33 12.07 51.07
CA LEU A 418 -0.25 12.35 50.14
C LEU A 418 0.70 11.16 50.15
N GLN A 419 0.78 10.46 49.03
CA GLN A 419 1.62 9.27 48.89
C GLN A 419 2.90 9.65 48.14
N TYR A 420 4.05 9.46 48.80
CA TYR A 420 5.37 9.71 48.23
C TYR A 420 6.12 8.39 48.09
N GLU A 421 6.63 8.10 46.90
CA GLU A 421 7.47 6.96 46.62
C GLU A 421 8.69 7.38 45.80
N MET A 422 9.88 7.00 46.28
CA MET A 422 11.13 7.18 45.55
C MET A 422 12.08 6.02 45.85
N PRO A 423 12.38 5.16 44.87
CA PRO A 423 13.33 4.07 45.09
C PRO A 423 14.73 4.63 45.36
N GLN A 424 15.41 4.09 46.37
CA GLN A 424 16.75 4.53 46.74
C GLN A 424 17.72 4.36 45.55
N GLY A 425 18.36 5.45 45.15
CA GLY A 425 19.29 5.51 44.02
C GLY A 425 18.65 5.62 42.62
N ASN A 426 17.34 5.36 42.49
CA ASN A 426 16.55 5.43 41.24
C ASN A 426 17.29 4.92 39.98
N ARG A 427 18.02 3.80 40.12
CA ARG A 427 18.91 3.27 39.05
C ARG A 427 18.13 2.87 37.81
N TYR A 428 16.93 2.33 37.97
CA TYR A 428 16.05 1.93 36.87
C TYR A 428 15.63 3.12 35.99
N ALA A 429 15.08 4.19 36.56
CA ALA A 429 14.65 5.34 35.76
C ALA A 429 15.85 6.05 35.11
N ARG A 430 16.99 6.14 35.81
CA ARG A 430 18.24 6.66 35.23
C ARG A 430 18.73 5.81 34.06
N ALA A 431 18.66 4.48 34.15
CA ALA A 431 19.01 3.58 33.06
C ALA A 431 18.07 3.74 31.86
N ARG A 432 16.75 3.72 32.08
CA ARG A 432 15.72 3.99 31.05
C ARG A 432 15.92 5.34 30.35
N HIS A 433 16.30 6.38 31.08
CA HIS A 433 16.56 7.69 30.49
C HIS A 433 17.82 7.71 29.61
N ARG A 434 18.89 7.03 30.04
CA ARG A 434 20.11 6.85 29.22
C ARG A 434 19.81 6.02 27.98
N GLU A 435 19.06 4.92 28.12
CA GLU A 435 18.57 4.09 27.01
C GLU A 435 17.80 4.93 25.98
N ALA A 436 16.82 5.73 26.42
CA ALA A 436 16.06 6.62 25.53
C ALA A 436 16.95 7.66 24.82
N THR A 437 18.01 8.14 25.49
CA THR A 437 18.99 9.06 24.89
C THR A 437 19.81 8.37 23.80
N HIS A 438 20.25 7.13 24.04
CA HIS A 438 20.95 6.33 23.03
C HIS A 438 20.04 5.99 21.86
N TRP A 439 18.79 5.63 22.12
CA TRP A 439 17.79 5.35 21.09
C TRP A 439 17.53 6.60 20.21
N TYR A 440 17.41 7.79 20.79
CA TYR A 440 17.30 9.03 20.01
C TYR A 440 18.51 9.27 19.10
N ARG A 441 19.72 9.06 19.60
CA ARG A 441 20.95 9.18 18.79
C ARG A 441 20.98 8.15 17.65
N GLN A 442 20.58 6.91 17.93
CA GLN A 442 20.46 5.87 16.91
C GLN A 442 19.47 6.32 15.82
N LYS A 443 18.26 6.74 16.19
CA LYS A 443 17.25 7.20 15.22
C LYS A 443 17.65 8.47 14.46
N SER A 444 18.47 9.34 15.04
CA SER A 444 19.00 10.49 14.29
C SER A 444 20.03 10.08 13.23
N GLU A 445 20.86 9.08 13.50
CA GLU A 445 21.78 8.54 12.50
C GLU A 445 21.05 7.76 11.41
N GLU A 446 20.03 6.96 11.76
CA GLU A 446 19.18 6.26 10.77
C GLU A 446 18.46 7.25 9.83
N LEU A 447 17.96 8.38 10.34
CA LEU A 447 17.41 9.46 9.51
C LEU A 447 18.47 10.05 8.57
N ARG A 448 19.68 10.30 9.08
CA ARG A 448 20.80 10.83 8.29
C ARG A 448 21.19 9.88 7.17
N GLU A 449 21.27 8.58 7.46
CA GLU A 449 21.54 7.52 6.49
C GLU A 449 20.44 7.48 5.42
N THR A 450 19.17 7.53 5.82
CA THR A 450 18.03 7.52 4.88
C THR A 450 18.08 8.71 3.92
N MET A 451 18.47 9.90 4.40
CA MET A 451 18.68 11.07 3.53
C MET A 451 19.84 10.88 2.55
N GLN A 452 20.92 10.24 2.97
CA GLN A 452 22.07 9.95 2.09
C GLN A 452 21.72 8.93 1.01
N VAL A 453 21.04 7.85 1.38
CA VAL A 453 20.53 6.82 0.45
C VAL A 453 19.56 7.46 -0.55
N THR A 454 18.60 8.25 -0.06
CA THR A 454 17.65 8.97 -0.91
C THR A 454 18.35 9.85 -1.94
N ARG A 455 19.38 10.59 -1.53
CA ARG A 455 20.18 11.42 -2.44
C ARG A 455 20.87 10.58 -3.51
N ALA A 456 21.52 9.49 -3.12
CA ALA A 456 22.23 8.61 -4.04
C ALA A 456 21.28 7.94 -5.05
N GLU A 457 20.09 7.54 -4.62
CA GLU A 457 19.05 6.98 -5.50
C GLU A 457 18.56 8.01 -6.53
N ILE A 458 18.31 9.25 -6.11
CA ILE A 458 17.90 10.34 -7.01
C ILE A 458 19.00 10.65 -8.02
N GLU A 459 20.25 10.72 -7.56
CA GLU A 459 21.41 10.98 -8.43
C GLU A 459 21.57 9.88 -9.47
N THR A 460 21.45 8.61 -9.07
CA THR A 460 21.51 7.45 -9.96
C THR A 460 20.38 7.51 -11.00
N ALA A 461 19.13 7.73 -10.56
CA ALA A 461 17.99 7.84 -11.47
C ALA A 461 18.14 9.00 -12.48
N LEU A 462 18.69 10.14 -12.04
CA LEU A 462 18.97 11.27 -12.93
C LEU A 462 20.03 10.91 -13.99
N ILE A 463 21.10 10.23 -13.58
CA ILE A 463 22.16 9.74 -14.49
C ILE A 463 21.57 8.75 -15.50
N ASP A 464 20.68 7.86 -15.09
CA ASP A 464 20.03 6.89 -15.96
C ASP A 464 19.16 7.58 -17.03
N VAL A 465 18.38 8.59 -16.65
CA VAL A 465 17.59 9.39 -17.61
C VAL A 465 18.50 10.12 -18.59
N GLN A 466 19.57 10.77 -18.12
CA GLN A 466 20.52 11.46 -19.00
C GLN A 466 21.21 10.49 -19.97
N THR A 467 21.57 9.31 -19.49
CA THR A 467 22.21 8.26 -20.28
C THR A 467 21.27 7.73 -21.36
N THR A 468 20.00 7.47 -21.02
CA THR A 468 19.01 6.98 -22.00
C THR A 468 18.66 8.04 -23.05
N ILE A 469 18.65 9.34 -22.71
CA ILE A 469 18.53 10.43 -23.69
C ILE A 469 19.68 10.41 -24.70
N ALA A 470 20.92 10.27 -24.24
CA ALA A 470 22.09 10.20 -25.12
C ALA A 470 22.07 8.94 -26.00
N GLN A 471 21.67 7.79 -25.43
CA GLN A 471 21.51 6.54 -26.16
C GLN A 471 20.42 6.63 -27.23
N HIS A 472 19.31 7.31 -26.96
CA HIS A 472 18.22 7.49 -27.91
C HIS A 472 18.73 8.09 -29.24
N GLN A 473 19.54 9.15 -29.20
CA GLN A 473 20.10 9.74 -30.42
C GLN A 473 21.03 8.77 -31.17
N SER A 474 21.92 8.06 -30.45
CA SER A 474 22.85 7.10 -31.04
C SER A 474 22.13 5.91 -31.69
N LYS A 475 21.12 5.35 -31.02
CA LYS A 475 20.34 4.23 -31.52
C LYS A 475 19.47 4.60 -32.71
N ARG A 476 18.97 5.84 -32.77
CA ARG A 476 18.29 6.36 -33.98
C ARG A 476 19.18 6.24 -35.21
N GLN A 477 20.41 6.73 -35.11
CA GLN A 477 21.35 6.71 -36.24
C GLN A 477 21.73 5.27 -36.62
N THR A 478 21.82 4.38 -35.64
CA THR A 478 22.11 2.95 -35.85
C THR A 478 21.03 2.28 -36.70
N VAL A 479 19.75 2.55 -36.42
CA VAL A 479 18.64 1.99 -37.21
C VAL A 479 18.65 2.52 -38.63
N ILE A 480 18.84 3.83 -38.81
CA ILE A 480 18.89 4.47 -40.14
C ILE A 480 20.03 3.88 -40.97
N ALA A 481 21.25 3.80 -40.40
CA ALA A 481 22.40 3.24 -41.09
C ALA A 481 22.19 1.75 -41.45
N ALA A 482 21.58 0.97 -40.55
CA ALA A 482 21.30 -0.45 -40.79
C ALA A 482 20.20 -0.65 -41.85
N SER A 483 19.19 0.23 -41.93
CA SER A 483 18.19 0.18 -43.00
C SER A 483 18.76 0.54 -44.36
N ASP A 484 19.67 1.52 -44.41
CA ASP A 484 20.34 1.92 -45.64
C ASP A 484 21.28 0.81 -46.13
N GLU A 485 22.03 0.18 -45.21
CA GLU A 485 22.90 -0.96 -45.50
C GLU A 485 22.12 -2.14 -46.13
N GLU A 486 20.99 -2.54 -45.52
CA GLU A 486 20.14 -3.61 -46.06
C GLU A 486 19.61 -3.25 -47.46
N THR A 487 19.21 -1.99 -47.67
CA THR A 487 18.67 -1.53 -48.96
C THR A 487 19.72 -1.63 -50.07
N VAL A 488 20.93 -1.11 -49.83
CA VAL A 488 22.04 -1.18 -50.79
C VAL A 488 22.45 -2.63 -51.08
N LEU A 489 22.49 -3.50 -50.07
CA LEU A 489 22.82 -4.92 -50.26
C LEU A 489 21.71 -5.67 -50.99
N THR A 490 20.44 -5.30 -50.79
CA THR A 490 19.30 -5.87 -51.51
C THR A 490 19.37 -5.53 -52.99
N GLU A 491 19.59 -4.26 -53.33
CA GLU A 491 19.77 -3.81 -54.71
C GLU A 491 20.96 -4.51 -55.39
N ARG A 492 22.10 -4.57 -54.70
CA ARG A 492 23.29 -5.26 -55.20
C ARG A 492 23.03 -6.74 -55.45
N TRP A 493 22.32 -7.42 -54.54
CA TRP A 493 21.97 -8.82 -54.71
C TRP A 493 21.02 -9.04 -55.89
N MET A 494 20.06 -8.14 -56.12
CA MET A 494 19.15 -8.20 -57.26
C MET A 494 19.85 -7.99 -58.61
N MET A 495 20.89 -7.15 -58.67
CA MET A 495 21.65 -6.86 -59.90
C MET A 495 22.66 -7.94 -60.28
N LEU A 496 23.03 -8.85 -59.38
CA LEU A 496 23.98 -9.93 -59.67
C LEU A 496 23.32 -11.03 -60.50
N GLY A 497 23.93 -11.37 -61.64
CA GLY A 497 23.54 -12.51 -62.49
C GLY A 497 24.74 -13.34 -62.94
N GLY A 498 24.57 -14.66 -63.00
CA GLY A 498 25.39 -15.57 -63.82
C GLY A 498 26.70 -16.11 -63.25
N ASP A 499 27.23 -15.60 -62.12
CA ASP A 499 28.50 -16.09 -61.53
C ASP A 499 28.32 -16.51 -60.06
N GLY A 500 27.92 -17.77 -59.86
CA GLY A 500 27.38 -18.29 -58.60
C GLY A 500 28.27 -18.18 -57.36
N ALA A 501 29.59 -18.05 -57.52
CA ALA A 501 30.52 -17.87 -56.39
C ALA A 501 30.42 -16.49 -55.72
N ARG A 502 30.11 -15.44 -56.49
CA ARG A 502 29.94 -14.07 -55.97
C ARG A 502 28.55 -13.87 -55.34
N VAL A 503 27.55 -14.59 -55.84
CA VAL A 503 26.17 -14.54 -55.36
C VAL A 503 26.07 -15.03 -53.90
N GLY A 504 26.77 -16.11 -53.54
CA GLY A 504 26.74 -16.65 -52.18
C GLY A 504 27.27 -15.69 -51.10
N VAL A 505 28.39 -15.00 -51.38
CA VAL A 505 28.97 -14.03 -50.44
C VAL A 505 28.05 -12.82 -50.25
N VAL A 506 27.44 -12.33 -51.34
CA VAL A 506 26.52 -11.18 -51.25
C VAL A 506 25.21 -11.57 -50.56
N LEU A 507 24.71 -12.78 -50.79
CA LEU A 507 23.56 -13.31 -50.06
C LEU A 507 23.83 -13.43 -48.56
N GLU A 508 25.01 -13.91 -48.18
CA GLU A 508 25.40 -14.00 -46.76
C GLU A 508 25.45 -12.61 -46.12
N ASN A 509 26.10 -11.64 -46.77
CA ASN A 509 26.12 -10.25 -46.33
C ASN A 509 24.71 -9.64 -46.22
N LEU A 510 23.82 -9.92 -47.17
CA LEU A 510 22.43 -9.46 -47.14
C LEU A 510 21.66 -10.07 -45.96
N LEU A 511 21.74 -11.39 -45.76
CA LEU A 511 21.07 -12.06 -44.65
C LEU A 511 21.60 -11.58 -43.29
N ASP A 512 22.87 -11.22 -43.20
CA ASP A 512 23.48 -10.60 -42.01
C ASP A 512 23.01 -9.15 -41.82
N ALA A 513 22.90 -8.37 -42.90
CA ALA A 513 22.37 -7.01 -42.84
C ALA A 513 20.89 -6.99 -42.42
N GLN A 514 20.08 -7.94 -42.88
CA GLN A 514 18.71 -8.12 -42.39
C GLN A 514 18.68 -8.36 -40.87
N GLN A 515 19.59 -9.19 -40.36
CA GLN A 515 19.70 -9.45 -38.92
C GLN A 515 20.14 -8.19 -38.18
N ARG A 516 21.18 -7.49 -38.64
CA ARG A 516 21.66 -6.23 -38.05
C ARG A 516 20.57 -5.16 -37.99
N ARG A 517 19.77 -5.01 -39.05
CA ARG A 517 18.63 -4.08 -39.04
C ARG A 517 17.59 -4.49 -38.00
N SER A 518 17.19 -5.76 -37.96
CA SER A 518 16.20 -6.21 -36.96
C SER A 518 16.73 -6.05 -35.52
N ASP A 519 18.01 -6.28 -35.30
CA ASP A 519 18.67 -6.05 -34.00
C ASP A 519 18.65 -4.55 -33.65
N ALA A 520 18.98 -3.67 -34.59
CA ALA A 520 18.91 -2.22 -34.39
C ALA A 520 17.47 -1.75 -34.12
N GLU A 521 16.48 -2.26 -34.85
CA GLU A 521 15.04 -1.96 -34.64
C GLU A 521 14.59 -2.37 -33.22
N ARG A 522 15.06 -3.52 -32.70
CA ARG A 522 14.78 -3.98 -31.32
C ARG A 522 15.44 -3.09 -30.27
N GLU A 523 16.72 -2.77 -30.47
CA GLU A 523 17.48 -1.90 -29.56
C GLU A 523 16.90 -0.48 -29.46
N TRP A 524 16.39 0.04 -30.58
CA TRP A 524 15.70 1.32 -30.60
C TRP A 524 14.46 1.32 -29.70
N VAL A 525 13.56 0.33 -29.87
CA VAL A 525 12.36 0.23 -29.04
C VAL A 525 12.73 0.03 -27.57
N SER A 526 13.74 -0.80 -27.29
CA SER A 526 14.24 -0.99 -25.92
C SER A 526 14.72 0.32 -25.31
N THR A 527 15.44 1.15 -26.07
CA THR A 527 15.91 2.46 -25.61
C THR A 527 14.76 3.43 -25.35
N GLN A 528 13.71 3.43 -26.17
CA GLN A 528 12.51 4.24 -25.94
C GLN A 528 11.79 3.84 -24.65
N VAL A 529 11.63 2.54 -24.42
CA VAL A 529 10.99 2.01 -23.20
C VAL A 529 11.86 2.25 -21.98
N ASN A 530 13.18 2.04 -22.06
CA ASN A 530 14.12 2.32 -20.98
C ASN A 530 14.11 3.81 -20.59
N TYR A 531 13.95 4.72 -21.55
CA TYR A 531 13.75 6.13 -21.25
C TYR A 531 12.50 6.37 -20.39
N LEU A 532 11.35 5.83 -20.79
CA LEU A 532 10.09 5.97 -20.03
C LEU A 532 10.18 5.34 -18.64
N VAL A 533 10.77 4.15 -18.53
CA VAL A 533 11.00 3.49 -17.25
C VAL A 533 11.94 4.31 -16.37
N SER A 534 13.03 4.86 -16.92
CA SER A 534 13.95 5.72 -16.16
C SER A 534 13.27 7.00 -15.65
N LEU A 535 12.32 7.56 -16.40
CA LEU A 535 11.52 8.70 -15.95
C LEU A 535 10.58 8.33 -14.80
N VAL A 536 9.90 7.18 -14.90
CA VAL A 536 9.06 6.65 -13.81
C VAL A 536 9.90 6.40 -12.56
N GLU A 537 11.09 5.84 -12.71
CA GLU A 537 12.03 5.61 -11.61
C GLU A 537 12.55 6.91 -11.01
N LEU A 538 12.79 7.96 -11.81
CA LEU A 538 13.14 9.28 -11.30
C LEU A 538 12.00 9.90 -10.48
N GLU A 539 10.76 9.87 -10.98
CA GLU A 539 9.59 10.38 -10.24
C GLU A 539 9.32 9.58 -8.95
N ARG A 540 9.49 8.26 -8.98
CA ARG A 540 9.48 7.40 -7.78
C ARG A 540 10.63 7.77 -6.84
N ALA A 541 11.83 8.00 -7.38
CA ALA A 541 13.00 8.36 -6.61
C ALA A 541 12.89 9.76 -5.98
N MET A 542 12.04 10.64 -6.51
CA MET A 542 11.70 11.92 -5.86
C MET A 542 10.51 11.80 -4.89
N GLY A 543 9.85 10.63 -4.81
CA GLY A 543 8.60 10.45 -4.06
C GLY A 543 7.45 11.30 -4.62
N ASN A 544 7.51 11.67 -5.90
CA ASN A 544 6.57 12.57 -6.56
C ASN A 544 5.57 11.83 -7.45
N LEU A 545 5.74 10.53 -7.67
CA LEU A 545 4.92 9.71 -8.56
C LEU A 545 3.40 9.85 -8.33
N LEU A 546 2.93 9.79 -7.08
CA LEU A 546 1.49 9.96 -6.79
C LEU A 546 0.99 11.38 -7.11
N VAL A 547 1.83 12.38 -6.87
CA VAL A 547 1.47 13.79 -7.13
C VAL A 547 1.43 14.03 -8.63
N HIS A 548 2.41 13.49 -9.37
CA HIS A 548 2.46 13.57 -10.83
C HIS A 548 1.24 12.90 -11.47
N GLU A 549 0.83 11.73 -10.96
CA GLU A 549 -0.34 11.00 -11.46
C GLU A 549 -1.69 11.49 -10.91
N ASN A 550 -1.70 12.58 -10.12
CA ASN A 550 -2.89 13.12 -9.46
C ASN A 550 -3.65 12.10 -8.58
N ILE A 551 -2.90 11.21 -7.92
CA ILE A 551 -3.41 10.19 -7.02
C ILE A 551 -3.35 10.71 -5.58
N SER A 552 -4.52 10.78 -4.94
CA SER A 552 -4.65 11.20 -3.56
C SER A 552 -5.06 10.05 -2.65
N THR A 553 -4.51 10.05 -1.43
CA THR A 553 -4.90 9.13 -0.36
C THR A 553 -5.65 9.93 0.67
N VAL A 554 -6.94 9.64 0.86
CA VAL A 554 -7.79 10.39 1.79
C VAL A 554 -8.48 9.41 2.72
N ARG A 555 -8.55 9.82 3.98
CA ARG A 555 -9.48 9.25 4.94
C ARG A 555 -10.70 10.15 4.99
N SER A 556 -11.83 9.68 4.48
CA SER A 556 -13.10 10.39 4.62
C SER A 556 -13.51 10.43 6.10
N PRO A 557 -13.90 11.59 6.66
CA PRO A 557 -14.39 11.68 8.02
C PRO A 557 -15.57 10.71 8.24
N GLY A 558 -15.47 9.82 9.22
CA GLY A 558 -16.51 8.83 9.54
C GLY A 558 -16.37 7.47 8.86
N GLN A 559 -15.41 7.30 7.94
CA GLN A 559 -15.06 5.99 7.39
C GLN A 559 -13.79 5.44 8.04
N THR A 560 -13.81 4.14 8.34
CA THR A 560 -12.68 3.37 8.90
C THR A 560 -11.66 3.00 7.82
N ARG A 561 -12.07 3.00 6.54
CA ARG A 561 -11.23 2.65 5.39
C ARG A 561 -10.48 3.87 4.86
N VAL A 562 -9.21 3.68 4.49
CA VAL A 562 -8.45 4.64 3.70
C VAL A 562 -8.71 4.35 2.22
N ASP A 563 -9.22 5.33 1.50
CA ASP A 563 -9.49 5.19 0.08
C ASP A 563 -8.42 5.90 -0.76
N THR A 564 -8.07 5.26 -1.86
CA THR A 564 -7.15 5.77 -2.88
C THR A 564 -7.97 6.13 -4.10
N PHE A 565 -7.96 7.41 -4.48
CA PHE A 565 -8.64 7.84 -5.70
C PHE A 565 -7.78 8.85 -6.45
N ARG A 566 -7.93 8.82 -7.78
CA ARG A 566 -7.37 9.84 -8.66
C ARG A 566 -8.31 11.04 -8.66
N THR A 567 -7.79 12.24 -8.43
CA THR A 567 -8.57 13.46 -8.66
C THR A 567 -8.63 13.71 -10.17
N PRO A 568 -9.81 13.86 -10.79
CA PRO A 568 -9.89 14.22 -12.21
C PRO A 568 -9.14 15.53 -12.45
N ASP A 569 -8.34 15.57 -13.50
CA ASP A 569 -7.73 16.83 -13.95
C ASP A 569 -8.86 17.85 -14.16
N ALA A 570 -8.66 19.09 -13.73
CA ALA A 570 -9.67 20.16 -13.79
C ALA A 570 -10.21 20.46 -15.22
N ASN A 571 -9.69 19.79 -16.26
CA ASN A 571 -10.10 19.91 -17.65
C ASN A 571 -10.59 18.60 -18.31
N GLY A 572 -10.78 17.51 -17.59
CA GLY A 572 -11.30 16.26 -18.14
C GLY A 572 -12.71 15.95 -17.65
N LEU A 573 -13.74 16.31 -18.44
CA LEU A 573 -15.07 15.72 -18.25
C LEU A 573 -14.95 14.19 -18.37
N PRO A 574 -15.64 13.40 -17.53
CA PRO A 574 -15.65 11.96 -17.67
C PRO A 574 -16.34 11.60 -18.99
N VAL A 575 -15.57 11.13 -19.97
CA VAL A 575 -16.13 10.41 -21.12
C VAL A 575 -16.48 9.02 -20.60
N VAL A 576 -17.72 8.87 -20.15
CA VAL A 576 -18.36 7.56 -20.05
C VAL A 576 -18.71 7.16 -21.48
N THR A 577 -17.84 6.41 -22.14
CA THR A 577 -18.27 5.60 -23.29
C THR A 577 -18.94 4.36 -22.73
N GLU A 578 -20.27 4.34 -22.77
CA GLU A 578 -21.02 3.09 -22.60
C GLU A 578 -20.52 2.05 -23.61
N PRO A 579 -20.38 0.77 -23.23
CA PRO A 579 -20.09 -0.29 -24.18
C PRO A 579 -21.27 -0.39 -25.16
N THR A 580 -21.04 0.00 -26.41
CA THR A 580 -22.00 -0.23 -27.48
C THR A 580 -22.14 -1.76 -27.67
N PRO A 581 -23.33 -2.36 -27.54
CA PRO A 581 -23.50 -3.77 -27.82
C PRO A 581 -23.30 -3.99 -29.32
N VAL A 582 -22.29 -4.76 -29.69
CA VAL A 582 -22.16 -5.28 -31.06
C VAL A 582 -23.28 -6.28 -31.27
N LEU A 583 -24.25 -5.92 -32.11
CA LEU A 583 -25.31 -6.80 -32.58
C LEU A 583 -24.66 -7.99 -33.33
N MET A 584 -24.77 -9.18 -32.75
CA MET A 584 -24.55 -10.45 -33.44
C MET A 584 -25.57 -10.57 -34.59
N ASN A 585 -25.09 -10.45 -35.84
CA ASN A 585 -25.84 -10.91 -36.99
C ASN A 585 -25.80 -12.45 -37.03
N ALA A 586 -26.87 -13.07 -36.54
CA ALA A 586 -27.17 -14.47 -36.82
C ALA A 586 -27.60 -14.62 -38.29
N SER A 587 -26.94 -15.51 -39.03
CA SER A 587 -27.42 -15.98 -40.34
C SER A 587 -28.68 -16.84 -40.17
N PRO A 588 -29.57 -16.92 -41.20
CA PRO A 588 -30.90 -17.50 -41.04
C PRO A 588 -30.88 -19.04 -41.05
N PRO A 589 -31.90 -19.71 -40.49
CA PRO A 589 -31.96 -21.16 -40.45
C PRO A 589 -32.42 -21.74 -41.80
N VAL A 590 -31.75 -22.83 -42.19
CA VAL A 590 -32.16 -23.72 -43.27
C VAL A 590 -33.35 -24.57 -42.81
N SER A 591 -34.34 -24.66 -43.70
CA SER A 591 -35.59 -25.42 -43.62
C SER A 591 -35.41 -26.91 -43.29
N ALA A 592 -36.21 -27.44 -42.36
CA ALA A 592 -36.42 -28.88 -42.18
C ALA A 592 -37.94 -29.17 -42.09
N SER A 593 -38.40 -30.07 -42.95
CA SER A 593 -39.78 -30.54 -43.13
C SER A 593 -40.29 -31.41 -41.95
N PRO A 594 -41.61 -31.59 -41.78
CA PRO A 594 -42.19 -32.29 -40.63
C PRO A 594 -42.38 -33.80 -40.89
N PRO A 595 -42.46 -34.65 -39.84
CA PRO A 595 -42.95 -36.02 -39.98
C PRO A 595 -44.48 -36.11 -39.76
N PRO A 596 -45.15 -37.15 -40.28
CA PRO A 596 -46.60 -37.30 -40.18
C PRO A 596 -47.04 -38.01 -38.89
N SER A 597 -48.24 -37.67 -38.43
CA SER A 597 -48.98 -38.38 -37.38
C SER A 597 -50.03 -39.30 -37.99
N LEU A 598 -50.18 -40.54 -37.51
CA LEU A 598 -51.41 -41.37 -37.50
C LEU A 598 -51.14 -42.60 -36.57
N ARG A 599 -51.71 -42.69 -35.36
CA ARG A 599 -53.01 -43.28 -34.95
C ARG A 599 -53.07 -44.83 -34.93
N SER A 600 -53.31 -45.40 -33.73
CA SER A 600 -54.38 -46.38 -33.36
C SER A 600 -53.93 -47.65 -32.60
N GLY A 601 -54.53 -47.85 -31.42
CA GLY A 601 -54.83 -49.14 -30.73
C GLY A 601 -53.67 -49.93 -30.11
N GLU A 602 -53.83 -50.76 -29.08
CA GLU A 602 -54.94 -51.12 -28.18
C GLU A 602 -54.36 -52.08 -27.09
N ILE A 603 -54.81 -51.93 -25.83
CA ILE A 603 -55.06 -52.89 -24.71
C ILE A 603 -53.96 -53.80 -24.05
N ILE A 604 -54.12 -53.92 -22.70
CA ILE A 604 -53.88 -55.03 -21.73
C ILE A 604 -52.59 -54.96 -20.86
N GLU A 605 -52.64 -54.43 -19.62
CA GLU A 605 -52.84 -55.13 -18.31
C GLU A 605 -51.53 -55.79 -17.79
N THR A 606 -50.91 -55.41 -16.67
CA THR A 606 -51.30 -55.78 -15.29
C THR A 606 -50.26 -55.24 -14.28
N MET A 607 -50.77 -54.75 -13.14
CA MET A 607 -50.29 -54.86 -11.74
C MET A 607 -48.77 -54.94 -11.42
N SER A 608 -48.26 -53.96 -10.66
CA SER A 608 -48.00 -54.11 -9.21
C SER A 608 -47.16 -52.94 -8.63
N GLU A 609 -47.78 -52.16 -7.74
CA GLU A 609 -47.15 -51.39 -6.64
C GLU A 609 -47.44 -52.18 -5.32
N PRO A 610 -46.95 -51.84 -4.09
CA PRO A 610 -46.50 -50.53 -3.60
C PRO A 610 -45.35 -50.50 -2.53
N SER A 611 -45.16 -49.28 -1.97
CA SER A 611 -44.63 -48.88 -0.64
C SER A 611 -43.12 -48.55 -0.55
N SER A 612 -42.66 -47.29 -0.34
CA SER A 612 -42.83 -46.34 0.80
C SER A 612 -42.38 -46.98 2.14
N THR A 613 -41.51 -46.43 2.99
CA THR A 613 -41.32 -45.05 3.47
C THR A 613 -40.06 -44.93 4.36
N SER A 614 -39.50 -43.71 4.43
CA SER A 614 -39.03 -42.99 5.65
C SER A 614 -37.82 -43.46 6.51
N GLY A 615 -36.95 -42.49 6.88
CA GLY A 615 -36.31 -42.47 8.21
C GLY A 615 -34.83 -42.07 8.30
N LYS A 616 -34.55 -40.87 8.84
CA LYS A 616 -33.24 -40.28 9.19
C LYS A 616 -32.51 -40.99 10.37
N PRO A 617 -31.24 -40.66 10.69
CA PRO A 617 -30.26 -41.51 11.41
C PRO A 617 -30.18 -41.26 12.93
N PRO A 618 -29.32 -42.02 13.65
CA PRO A 618 -28.79 -41.57 14.92
C PRO A 618 -27.25 -41.65 15.08
N SER A 619 -26.87 -41.07 16.21
CA SER A 619 -25.60 -40.63 16.79
C SER A 619 -24.65 -41.68 17.38
N LEU A 620 -23.41 -41.21 17.64
CA LEU A 620 -22.33 -41.70 18.54
C LEU A 620 -22.74 -42.53 19.77
N PRO A 621 -21.80 -43.34 20.32
CA PRO A 621 -21.24 -42.99 21.63
C PRO A 621 -19.73 -43.29 21.87
N ARG A 622 -19.22 -42.73 22.99
CA ARG A 622 -17.89 -42.84 23.64
C ARG A 622 -17.69 -44.15 24.46
N ARG A 623 -16.42 -44.59 24.64
CA ARG A 623 -15.58 -44.57 25.90
C ARG A 623 -14.76 -45.87 26.23
N LEU A 624 -13.48 -45.63 26.66
CA LEU A 624 -12.55 -46.41 27.57
C LEU A 624 -11.88 -47.70 27.02
N LYS A 625 -10.61 -48.08 27.29
CA LYS A 625 -9.64 -47.97 28.44
C LYS A 625 -8.20 -48.30 27.91
N VAL A 626 -7.13 -47.56 28.26
CA VAL A 626 -6.02 -47.85 29.24
C VAL A 626 -4.96 -48.91 28.88
N LEU A 627 -3.67 -48.52 28.92
CA LEU A 627 -2.40 -49.18 29.38
C LEU A 627 -1.22 -48.23 28.98
N LEU A 628 -0.47 -47.48 29.80
CA LEU A 628 0.49 -47.69 30.92
C LEU A 628 1.84 -48.37 30.58
N PHE A 629 2.90 -47.85 31.24
CA PHE A 629 4.37 -48.11 31.24
C PHE A 629 5.22 -47.25 30.26
N GLY A 630 6.28 -46.53 30.65
CA GLY A 630 6.95 -46.28 31.95
C GLY A 630 8.22 -45.41 31.77
N ASN A 631 8.53 -44.58 32.79
CA ASN A 631 9.83 -44.19 33.42
C ASN A 631 11.17 -44.44 32.67
N ASP A 632 12.24 -43.63 32.73
CA ASP A 632 12.78 -42.66 33.70
C ASP A 632 13.87 -41.75 33.03
N PRO A 633 14.34 -40.66 33.68
CA PRO A 633 15.45 -39.81 33.25
C PRO A 633 16.79 -40.15 33.95
N VAL A 634 17.94 -39.85 33.33
CA VAL A 634 19.27 -39.93 33.97
C VAL A 634 20.11 -38.68 33.68
N GLN A 635 20.74 -38.21 34.77
CA GLN A 635 21.67 -37.09 34.94
C GLN A 635 23.10 -37.34 34.40
N SER A 636 23.86 -36.22 34.34
CA SER A 636 25.29 -36.06 34.64
C SER A 636 26.32 -36.16 33.50
N GLY A 637 27.16 -35.12 33.42
CA GLY A 637 28.41 -35.09 32.66
C GLY A 637 29.08 -33.71 32.64
N LEU A 638 29.78 -33.36 33.73
CA LEU A 638 30.84 -32.34 33.75
C LEU A 638 31.94 -32.68 32.74
N ILE A 639 32.48 -31.69 32.01
CA ILE A 639 33.94 -31.57 31.72
C ILE A 639 34.32 -30.08 31.68
N GLU A 640 35.15 -29.68 32.65
CA GLU A 640 36.05 -28.53 32.59
C GLU A 640 37.23 -28.84 31.64
N ALA A 641 37.67 -27.87 30.84
CA ALA A 641 39.04 -27.83 30.34
C ALA A 641 39.53 -26.37 30.22
N ASN A 642 40.45 -26.05 31.12
CA ASN A 642 41.34 -24.89 31.12
C ASN A 642 42.17 -24.80 29.83
N HIS A 643 42.32 -23.58 29.29
CA HIS A 643 43.60 -23.17 28.73
C HIS A 643 43.93 -21.71 29.06
N LYS A 644 45.00 -21.57 29.86
CA LYS A 644 45.76 -20.35 30.15
C LYS A 644 46.68 -20.02 28.97
N GLN A 645 46.88 -18.73 28.72
CA GLN A 645 48.14 -17.98 28.51
C GLN A 645 47.78 -16.74 27.67
N GLY A 646 47.86 -15.53 28.22
CA GLY A 646 49.09 -14.72 28.41
C GLY A 646 48.93 -13.48 27.49
N THR A 647 49.44 -12.27 27.74
CA THR A 647 50.41 -11.75 28.71
C THR A 647 50.41 -10.21 28.56
N GLU A 648 50.91 -9.50 29.59
CA GLU A 648 51.59 -8.19 29.56
C GLU A 648 50.76 -6.92 29.21
N ALA A 649 50.83 -5.81 29.94
CA ALA A 649 51.72 -5.33 31.01
C ALA A 649 50.97 -4.37 31.95
#